data_AF-A0A1F8VBG6-F1
#
_entry.id   AF-A0A1F8VBG6-F1
#
_cell.length_a   1.000
_cell.length_b   1.000
_cell.length_c   1.000
_cell.angle_alpha   90.00
_cell.angle_beta   90.00
_cell.angle_gamma   90.00
#
_symmetry.space_group_name_H-M   'P 1'
#
loop_
_entity.id
_entity.type
_entity.pdbx_description
1 polymer ?
#
loop_
_entity_poly.entity_id
_entity_poly.type
_entity_poly.pdbx_seq_one_letter_code
_entity_poly.pdbx_strand_id
1 'polypeptide(L)'
;MRPIAFDEMNAWLEFTPLHAIQIHPTGIALSPFVIPTLQRVDLINFEHSNEIFNKIEEALFEYIDIHFGIVTRKIQSDYFENGYAYIRNATRATVFSERHFDLEHPDIHLANLLLRVLGTIRGIDHVLQYYHVFPKLRTALRAIFLELVTSSCQLQTDSSLFTEKNITRLNLPLNHALVDILHLAQLDLGLSEKKAQTQMGELLDFYRYLAGTLIAKPALVTLHAVEHLIFAEISHPITKKLDRQKTLFSSAFSPNLAEKNFFTALPMAFQNALKAFQSPICQNHSALSAQLRRYIPMGIKNGFLVNFIAIHPATQKIIYNHHFLRCGSPVFVGHGESEASIEPYTDDNLRQLHDYVRRFLGEDKTIHFTALLTRSLINADSQRDIVRRTKRVLKQSTDHFSNIPINHEGTFLGTSIAKIIREHDDYVAYFVLPLQRQKRAQEATSVAQLTLSMTDVILLLFCASGQDRTGLIVAMLMIRLFAMVCQQHTIPMTVEQATERYLCGGNPAFIASFSCPGSMGIKPQTNPAIFPKHIGTSVFSRISKTNKKSAISNKVALSHIEKRFVPDFKTVFMTQLTLYLALSAGPFGGLLIFQSYQLRNQKRRMVHACLDALSHSQSLLDCKDAIKKLAEAHQASLLAKRQSFFFRHIRDGRLGKIIETIEKNTPIMQQPV
;
A
#
# COMPACT_ATOMS: atom_id res chain seq x y z
N MET A 1 20.68 -13.07 -19.02
CA MET A 1 20.60 -14.33 -18.23
C MET A 1 20.77 -15.53 -19.15
N ARG A 2 21.17 -16.69 -18.62
CA ARG A 2 21.22 -17.93 -19.42
C ARG A 2 19.79 -18.37 -19.80
N PRO A 3 19.58 -19.03 -20.96
CA PRO A 3 18.31 -19.69 -21.26
C PRO A 3 17.92 -20.62 -20.10
N ILE A 4 16.63 -20.70 -19.78
CA ILE A 4 16.14 -21.63 -18.74
C ILE A 4 16.53 -23.03 -19.15
N ALA A 5 17.20 -23.76 -18.27
CA ALA A 5 17.54 -25.15 -18.55
C ALA A 5 16.30 -26.05 -18.48
N PHE A 6 16.33 -27.07 -19.32
CA PHE A 6 15.46 -28.26 -19.27
C PHE A 6 15.00 -28.63 -17.85
N ASP A 7 16.01 -29.06 -17.10
CA ASP A 7 15.88 -29.66 -15.79
C ASP A 7 15.32 -28.67 -14.75
N GLU A 8 15.60 -27.37 -14.91
CA GLU A 8 15.02 -26.35 -14.04
C GLU A 8 13.50 -26.27 -14.20
N MET A 9 12.97 -26.40 -15.42
CA MET A 9 11.52 -26.41 -15.65
C MET A 9 10.87 -27.72 -15.27
N ASN A 10 11.54 -28.85 -15.49
CA ASN A 10 11.05 -30.13 -15.00
C ASN A 10 10.93 -30.16 -13.47
N ALA A 11 11.91 -29.60 -12.75
CA ALA A 11 11.81 -29.43 -11.30
C ALA A 11 10.60 -28.56 -10.89
N TRP A 12 10.14 -27.64 -11.75
CA TRP A 12 8.92 -26.85 -11.52
C TRP A 12 7.63 -27.61 -11.89
N LEU A 13 7.72 -28.74 -12.58
CA LEU A 13 6.58 -29.54 -13.05
C LEU A 13 6.38 -30.82 -12.24
N GLU A 14 7.45 -31.40 -11.69
CA GLU A 14 7.46 -32.63 -10.88
C GLU A 14 6.75 -32.49 -9.51
N PHE A 15 5.88 -31.51 -9.35
CA PHE A 15 5.06 -31.38 -8.16
C PHE A 15 3.93 -32.40 -8.17
N THR A 16 4.19 -33.54 -7.53
CA THR A 16 3.14 -34.36 -6.94
C THR A 16 2.30 -33.46 -6.04
N PRO A 17 0.96 -33.49 -6.14
CA PRO A 17 0.12 -32.82 -5.16
C PRO A 17 0.56 -33.31 -3.77
N LEU A 18 0.87 -32.39 -2.86
CA LEU A 18 0.55 -32.66 -1.45
C LEU A 18 -0.90 -33.13 -1.49
N HIS A 19 -1.10 -34.38 -1.08
CA HIS A 19 -2.27 -35.21 -1.34
C HIS A 19 -3.52 -34.40 -1.58
N ALA A 20 -4.24 -34.66 -2.67
CA ALA A 20 -5.56 -34.12 -2.99
C ALA A 20 -6.28 -33.68 -1.71
N ILE A 21 -6.10 -32.42 -1.32
CA ILE A 21 -6.82 -31.86 -0.19
C ILE A 21 -8.22 -31.77 -0.78
N GLN A 22 -9.08 -32.72 -0.41
CA GLN A 22 -10.50 -32.61 -0.71
C GLN A 22 -10.95 -31.32 -0.05
N ILE A 23 -11.08 -30.28 -0.87
CA ILE A 23 -11.59 -28.99 -0.42
C ILE A 23 -13.05 -29.23 -0.15
N HIS A 24 -13.40 -29.37 1.13
CA HIS A 24 -14.78 -29.50 1.54
C HIS A 24 -15.55 -28.25 1.09
N PRO A 25 -16.84 -28.34 0.72
CA PRO A 25 -17.65 -27.18 0.31
C PRO A 25 -17.68 -26.02 1.33
N THR A 26 -17.29 -26.29 2.58
CA THR A 26 -17.18 -25.30 3.67
C THR A 26 -15.83 -24.58 3.73
N GLY A 27 -14.92 -24.84 2.79
CA GLY A 27 -13.59 -24.23 2.76
C GLY A 27 -12.53 -24.96 3.57
N ILE A 28 -11.32 -24.40 3.55
CA ILE A 28 -10.14 -24.86 4.30
C ILE A 28 -10.00 -23.94 5.52
N ALA A 29 -9.88 -24.49 6.72
CA ALA A 29 -9.68 -23.67 7.91
C ALA A 29 -8.32 -22.96 7.90
N LEU A 30 -8.25 -21.73 8.42
CA LEU A 30 -7.00 -20.96 8.55
C LEU A 30 -6.06 -21.58 9.60
N SER A 31 -6.65 -22.12 10.69
CA SER A 31 -5.97 -22.72 11.84
C SER A 31 -4.84 -23.68 11.44
N PRO A 32 -5.06 -24.73 10.61
CA PRO A 32 -4.01 -25.69 10.23
C PRO A 32 -2.85 -25.12 9.41
N PHE A 33 -2.96 -23.91 8.83
CA PHE A 33 -1.88 -23.30 8.03
C PHE A 33 -1.07 -22.29 8.86
N VAL A 34 -1.77 -21.38 9.55
CA VAL A 34 -1.15 -20.21 10.18
C VAL A 34 -0.74 -20.50 11.63
N ILE A 35 -1.54 -21.24 12.40
CA ILE A 35 -1.26 -21.50 13.82
C ILE A 35 -0.04 -22.41 14.00
N PRO A 36 0.13 -23.53 13.26
CA PRO A 36 1.35 -24.34 13.34
C PRO A 36 2.60 -23.54 12.98
N THR A 37 2.52 -22.66 11.97
CA THR A 37 3.63 -21.77 11.60
C THR A 37 3.98 -20.81 12.75
N LEU A 38 2.97 -20.25 13.44
CA LEU A 38 3.16 -19.40 14.61
C LEU A 38 3.65 -20.16 15.87
N GLN A 39 3.27 -21.43 16.03
CA GLN A 39 3.66 -22.27 17.18
C GLN A 39 5.06 -22.90 17.04
N ARG A 40 5.47 -23.22 15.80
CA ARG A 40 6.82 -23.75 15.50
C ARG A 40 7.91 -22.70 15.57
N VAL A 41 7.52 -21.44 15.67
CA VAL A 41 8.41 -20.29 15.68
C VAL A 41 8.33 -19.64 17.04
N ASP A 42 9.45 -19.64 17.76
CA ASP A 42 9.53 -19.00 19.06
C ASP A 42 9.43 -17.47 18.90
N LEU A 43 8.21 -16.93 18.97
CA LEU A 43 7.92 -15.49 18.86
C LEU A 43 8.61 -14.65 19.94
N ILE A 44 9.25 -15.31 20.93
CA ILE A 44 9.96 -14.71 22.06
C ILE A 44 11.45 -14.48 21.73
N ASN A 45 12.08 -15.25 20.83
CA ASN A 45 13.48 -15.10 20.47
C ASN A 45 13.67 -14.20 19.21
N PHE A 46 14.13 -12.98 19.44
CA PHE A 46 13.84 -11.78 18.64
C PHE A 46 14.78 -11.47 17.47
N GLU A 47 15.78 -12.30 17.18
CA GLU A 47 16.81 -11.97 16.18
C GLU A 47 16.32 -12.11 14.72
N HIS A 48 15.25 -12.88 14.45
CA HIS A 48 14.85 -13.30 13.09
C HIS A 48 13.44 -12.82 12.65
N SER A 49 12.98 -11.64 13.08
CA SER A 49 11.58 -11.17 12.87
C SER A 49 11.11 -11.20 11.42
N ASN A 50 11.97 -10.85 10.45
CA ASN A 50 11.61 -10.84 9.03
C ASN A 50 11.35 -12.23 8.45
N GLU A 51 12.05 -13.26 8.93
CA GLU A 51 11.88 -14.63 8.44
C GLU A 51 10.49 -15.18 8.82
N ILE A 52 10.03 -14.85 10.02
CA ILE A 52 8.71 -15.23 10.54
C ILE A 52 7.61 -14.59 9.70
N PHE A 53 7.71 -13.27 9.46
CA PHE A 53 6.74 -12.57 8.62
C PHE A 53 6.68 -13.17 7.21
N ASN A 54 7.82 -13.59 6.65
CA ASN A 54 7.85 -14.23 5.33
C ASN A 54 7.14 -15.60 5.34
N LYS A 55 7.40 -16.44 6.34
CA LYS A 55 6.76 -17.76 6.46
C LYS A 55 5.23 -17.64 6.56
N ILE A 56 4.73 -16.66 7.31
CA ILE A 56 3.28 -16.40 7.42
C ILE A 56 2.72 -15.85 6.10
N GLU A 57 3.43 -14.93 5.44
CA GLU A 57 3.03 -14.39 4.14
C GLU A 57 2.96 -15.50 3.06
N GLU A 58 3.97 -16.38 3.02
CA GLU A 58 4.03 -17.56 2.15
C GLU A 58 2.84 -18.49 2.42
N ALA A 59 2.60 -18.88 3.68
CA ALA A 59 1.46 -19.73 4.05
C ALA A 59 0.10 -19.12 3.69
N LEU A 60 -0.07 -17.80 3.80
CA LEU A 60 -1.29 -17.11 3.41
C LEU A 60 -1.48 -17.06 1.89
N PHE A 61 -0.40 -16.93 1.11
CA PHE A 61 -0.48 -17.06 -0.36
C PHE A 61 -0.83 -18.48 -0.80
N GLU A 62 -0.20 -19.49 -0.20
CA GLU A 62 -0.53 -20.90 -0.44
C GLU A 62 -1.98 -21.21 -0.08
N TYR A 63 -2.46 -20.69 1.06
CA TYR A 63 -3.84 -20.80 1.50
C TYR A 63 -4.83 -20.18 0.51
N ILE A 64 -4.49 -19.05 -0.13
CA ILE A 64 -5.36 -18.47 -1.17
C ILE A 64 -5.34 -19.32 -2.45
N ASP A 65 -4.15 -19.75 -2.89
CA ASP A 65 -4.00 -20.48 -4.15
C ASP A 65 -4.65 -21.88 -4.12
N ILE A 66 -4.64 -22.56 -2.98
CA ILE A 66 -5.25 -23.88 -2.85
C ILE A 66 -6.77 -23.86 -3.09
N HIS A 67 -7.48 -22.80 -2.68
CA HIS A 67 -8.91 -22.61 -2.97
C HIS A 67 -9.23 -22.51 -4.47
N PHE A 68 -8.21 -22.26 -5.28
CA PHE A 68 -8.29 -22.18 -6.74
C PHE A 68 -7.72 -23.41 -7.44
N GLY A 69 -7.35 -24.46 -6.69
CA GLY A 69 -6.69 -25.65 -7.22
C GLY A 69 -5.26 -25.38 -7.69
N ILE A 70 -4.62 -24.32 -7.19
CA ILE A 70 -3.26 -23.92 -7.55
C ILE A 70 -2.33 -24.36 -6.43
N VAL A 71 -1.23 -25.03 -6.78
CA VAL A 71 -0.18 -25.40 -5.83
C VAL A 71 0.94 -24.39 -5.91
N THR A 72 1.20 -23.70 -4.80
CA THR A 72 2.24 -22.66 -4.73
C THR A 72 3.41 -23.13 -3.87
N ARG A 73 4.64 -22.88 -4.34
CA ARG A 73 5.87 -23.18 -3.61
C ARG A 73 6.94 -22.13 -3.88
N LYS A 74 7.82 -21.95 -2.90
CA LYS A 74 9.06 -21.19 -3.05
C LYS A 74 10.18 -22.09 -3.56
N ILE A 75 10.90 -21.64 -4.58
CA ILE A 75 12.06 -22.35 -5.13
C ILE A 75 13.25 -21.41 -5.14
N GLN A 76 14.38 -21.89 -4.62
CA GLN A 76 15.68 -21.22 -4.76
C GLN A 76 16.35 -21.67 -6.07
N SER A 77 16.84 -20.71 -6.85
CA SER A 77 17.54 -20.98 -8.11
C SER A 77 18.31 -19.75 -8.55
N ASP A 78 19.52 -19.98 -9.06
CA ASP A 78 20.38 -18.94 -9.65
C ASP A 78 19.85 -18.42 -10.99
N TYR A 79 18.83 -19.05 -11.57
CA TYR A 79 18.09 -18.51 -12.72
C TYR A 79 17.36 -17.20 -12.38
N PHE A 80 17.04 -16.95 -11.11
CA PHE A 80 16.37 -15.71 -10.73
C PHE A 80 17.39 -14.70 -10.19
N GLU A 81 17.37 -13.45 -10.66
CA GLU A 81 18.30 -12.38 -10.24
C GLU A 81 18.36 -12.20 -8.71
N ASN A 82 17.25 -12.45 -8.01
CA ASN A 82 17.15 -12.34 -6.55
C ASN A 82 17.28 -13.71 -5.83
N GLY A 83 17.67 -14.77 -6.54
CA GLY A 83 17.98 -16.10 -6.01
C GLY A 83 16.78 -17.02 -5.73
N TYR A 84 15.54 -16.54 -5.91
CA TYR A 84 14.36 -17.38 -5.70
C TYR A 84 13.09 -16.87 -6.42
N ALA A 85 12.11 -17.77 -6.55
CA ALA A 85 10.79 -17.49 -7.11
C ALA A 85 9.67 -18.17 -6.32
N TYR A 86 8.46 -17.62 -6.46
CA TYR A 86 7.23 -18.34 -6.17
C TYR A 86 6.72 -18.97 -7.46
N ILE A 87 6.66 -20.30 -7.48
CA ILE A 87 6.07 -21.07 -8.57
C ILE A 87 4.64 -21.42 -8.19
N ARG A 88 3.69 -20.93 -8.99
CA ARG A 88 2.26 -21.19 -8.91
C ARG A 88 1.91 -22.19 -10.00
N ASN A 89 1.78 -23.46 -9.64
CA ASN A 89 1.38 -24.51 -10.56
C ASN A 89 -0.14 -24.52 -10.73
N ALA A 90 -0.62 -23.90 -11.82
CA ALA A 90 -2.02 -23.79 -12.19
C ALA A 90 -2.41 -24.79 -13.30
N THR A 91 -1.58 -25.81 -13.57
CA THR A 91 -1.85 -26.85 -14.59
C THR A 91 -3.11 -27.66 -14.30
N ARG A 92 -3.54 -27.71 -13.03
CA ARG A 92 -4.77 -28.34 -12.56
C ARG A 92 -5.69 -27.37 -11.79
N ALA A 93 -5.58 -26.08 -12.08
CA ALA A 93 -6.44 -25.08 -11.45
C ALA A 93 -7.91 -25.38 -11.71
N THR A 94 -8.76 -25.19 -10.69
CA THR A 94 -10.20 -25.43 -10.78
C THR A 94 -10.82 -24.46 -11.77
N VAL A 95 -11.53 -25.00 -12.77
CA VAL A 95 -12.24 -24.21 -13.79
C VAL A 95 -13.35 -23.38 -13.15
N PHE A 96 -13.72 -22.24 -13.76
CA PHE A 96 -14.65 -21.31 -13.10
C PHE A 96 -16.04 -21.92 -12.90
N SER A 97 -16.48 -22.83 -13.78
CA SER A 97 -17.75 -23.55 -13.63
C SER A 97 -17.81 -24.49 -12.43
N GLU A 98 -16.66 -24.97 -11.95
CA GLU A 98 -16.52 -25.90 -10.81
C GLU A 98 -16.04 -25.19 -9.54
N ARG A 99 -15.74 -23.89 -9.64
CA ARG A 99 -15.13 -23.12 -8.56
C ARG A 99 -16.20 -22.70 -7.56
N HIS A 100 -16.11 -23.24 -6.34
CA HIS A 100 -16.95 -22.84 -5.21
C HIS A 100 -16.51 -21.53 -4.54
N PHE A 101 -15.25 -21.12 -4.74
CA PHE A 101 -14.63 -19.97 -4.08
C PHE A 101 -14.31 -18.87 -5.09
N ASP A 102 -14.95 -17.71 -5.02
CA ASP A 102 -14.52 -16.54 -5.79
C ASP A 102 -13.60 -15.63 -4.96
N LEU A 103 -13.13 -14.53 -5.55
CA LEU A 103 -12.32 -13.57 -4.80
C LEU A 103 -13.11 -12.90 -3.68
N GLU A 104 -14.44 -12.88 -3.70
CA GLU A 104 -15.29 -12.30 -2.65
C GLU A 104 -15.70 -13.32 -1.57
N HIS A 105 -15.17 -14.56 -1.62
CA HIS A 105 -15.41 -15.56 -0.60
C HIS A 105 -14.83 -15.14 0.77
N PRO A 106 -15.52 -15.36 1.90
CA PRO A 106 -15.07 -15.00 3.24
C PRO A 106 -13.63 -15.45 3.58
N ASP A 107 -13.23 -16.67 3.20
CA ASP A 107 -11.86 -17.15 3.41
C ASP A 107 -10.79 -16.30 2.68
N ILE A 108 -11.07 -15.91 1.43
CA ILE A 108 -10.17 -15.07 0.64
C ILE A 108 -10.12 -13.65 1.21
N HIS A 109 -11.26 -13.12 1.68
CA HIS A 109 -11.31 -11.86 2.40
C HIS A 109 -10.48 -11.88 3.68
N LEU A 110 -10.58 -12.95 4.46
CA LEU A 110 -9.85 -13.12 5.71
C LEU A 110 -8.34 -13.20 5.48
N ALA A 111 -7.89 -14.03 4.52
CA ALA A 111 -6.48 -14.14 4.17
C ALA A 111 -5.90 -12.80 3.68
N ASN A 112 -6.65 -12.04 2.88
CA ASN A 112 -6.24 -10.70 2.46
C ASN A 112 -6.16 -9.70 3.63
N LEU A 113 -7.08 -9.76 4.59
CA LEU A 113 -7.02 -8.96 5.82
C LEU A 113 -5.73 -9.27 6.60
N LEU A 114 -5.44 -10.56 6.80
CA LEU A 114 -4.23 -11.00 7.52
C LEU A 114 -2.95 -10.55 6.82
N LEU A 115 -2.85 -10.74 5.49
CA LEU A 115 -1.71 -10.27 4.69
C LEU A 115 -1.50 -8.76 4.81
N ARG A 116 -2.59 -7.97 4.79
CA ARG A 116 -2.52 -6.52 4.95
C ARG A 116 -1.94 -6.15 6.32
N VAL A 117 -2.48 -6.74 7.37
CA VAL A 117 -2.11 -6.42 8.74
C VAL A 117 -0.69 -6.86 9.02
N LEU A 118 -0.30 -8.05 8.57
CA LEU A 118 1.05 -8.56 8.63
C LEU A 118 2.05 -7.57 8.01
N GLY A 119 1.74 -7.05 6.82
CA GLY A 119 2.55 -6.02 6.16
C GLY A 119 2.63 -4.71 6.97
N THR A 120 1.52 -4.23 7.52
CA THR A 120 1.51 -3.02 8.37
C THR A 120 2.36 -3.21 9.62
N ILE A 121 2.16 -4.31 10.35
CA ILE A 121 2.88 -4.66 11.58
C ILE A 121 4.36 -4.79 11.30
N ARG A 122 4.74 -5.53 10.25
CA ARG A 122 6.13 -5.66 9.83
C ARG A 122 6.77 -4.30 9.55
N GLY A 123 6.03 -3.40 8.90
CA GLY A 123 6.51 -2.05 8.61
C GLY A 123 6.76 -1.22 9.87
N ILE A 124 5.84 -1.29 10.83
CA ILE A 124 5.98 -0.60 12.12
C ILE A 124 7.12 -1.23 12.94
N ASP A 125 7.21 -2.56 13.02
CA ASP A 125 8.25 -3.29 13.75
C ASP A 125 9.65 -2.90 13.28
N HIS A 126 9.85 -2.78 11.95
CA HIS A 126 11.12 -2.34 11.38
C HIS A 126 11.53 -0.95 11.85
N VAL A 127 10.59 -0.01 11.90
CA VAL A 127 10.90 1.36 12.38
C VAL A 127 11.14 1.40 13.87
N LEU A 128 10.37 0.66 14.67
CA LEU A 128 10.63 0.52 16.10
C LEU A 128 12.01 -0.09 16.38
N GLN A 129 12.44 -1.07 15.56
CA GLN A 129 13.76 -1.67 15.62
C GLN A 129 14.85 -0.67 15.22
N TYR A 130 14.66 0.10 14.14
CA TYR A 130 15.61 1.10 13.66
C TYR A 130 15.96 2.15 14.74
N TYR A 131 14.99 2.57 15.55
CA TYR A 131 15.24 3.52 16.64
C TYR A 131 15.75 2.85 17.93
N HIS A 132 15.84 1.52 18.01
CA HIS A 132 16.43 0.73 19.10
C HIS A 132 15.92 0.98 20.55
N VAL A 133 14.81 1.69 20.74
CA VAL A 133 14.35 2.13 22.09
C VAL A 133 12.99 1.56 22.53
N PHE A 134 12.36 0.68 21.76
CA PHE A 134 10.96 0.28 21.98
C PHE A 134 10.68 -1.24 22.09
N PRO A 135 11.43 -2.05 22.85
CA PRO A 135 11.22 -3.50 22.91
C PRO A 135 9.81 -3.90 23.38
N LYS A 136 9.24 -3.19 24.38
CA LYS A 136 7.88 -3.45 24.88
C LYS A 136 6.79 -3.21 23.83
N LEU A 137 6.94 -2.17 23.01
CA LEU A 137 5.97 -1.86 21.96
C LEU A 137 6.01 -2.89 20.83
N ARG A 138 7.19 -3.45 20.53
CA ARG A 138 7.33 -4.55 19.57
C ARG A 138 6.60 -5.82 20.05
N THR A 139 6.68 -6.15 21.34
CA THR A 139 5.91 -7.26 21.93
C THR A 139 4.41 -7.02 21.84
N ALA A 140 3.95 -5.82 22.19
CA ALA A 140 2.53 -5.46 22.08
C ALA A 140 2.02 -5.54 20.63
N LEU A 141 2.82 -5.09 19.66
CA LEU A 141 2.50 -5.18 18.24
C LEU A 141 2.29 -6.63 17.76
N ARG A 142 3.06 -7.59 18.29
CA ARG A 142 2.89 -9.02 17.99
C ARG A 142 1.66 -9.61 18.64
N ALA A 143 1.38 -9.25 19.89
CA ALA A 143 0.17 -9.67 20.59
C ALA A 143 -1.09 -9.26 19.81
N ILE A 144 -1.09 -8.04 19.24
CA ILE A 144 -2.16 -7.56 18.36
C ILE A 144 -2.37 -8.47 17.14
N PHE A 145 -1.29 -8.94 16.48
CA PHE A 145 -1.43 -9.88 15.36
C PHE A 145 -1.97 -11.23 15.80
N LEU A 146 -1.47 -11.76 16.92
CA LEU A 146 -1.91 -13.04 17.45
C LEU A 146 -3.40 -13.01 17.81
N GLU A 147 -3.84 -11.94 18.49
CA GLU A 147 -5.26 -11.72 18.80
C GLU A 147 -6.11 -11.70 17.53
N LEU A 148 -5.67 -11.01 16.48
CA LEU A 148 -6.37 -11.03 15.19
C LEU A 148 -6.48 -12.45 14.62
N VAL A 149 -5.40 -13.23 14.64
CA VAL A 149 -5.41 -14.62 14.15
C VAL A 149 -6.36 -15.47 14.99
N THR A 150 -6.33 -15.35 16.32
CA THR A 150 -7.24 -16.06 17.23
C THR A 150 -8.71 -15.69 16.97
N SER A 151 -9.04 -14.40 16.88
CA SER A 151 -10.39 -13.94 16.53
C SER A 151 -10.83 -14.41 15.15
N SER A 152 -9.90 -14.47 14.20
CA SER A 152 -10.15 -14.97 12.85
C SER A 152 -10.52 -16.46 12.86
N CYS A 153 -9.77 -17.27 13.61
CA CYS A 153 -10.08 -18.70 13.76
C CYS A 153 -11.41 -18.92 14.50
N GLN A 154 -11.70 -18.13 15.53
CA GLN A 154 -13.00 -18.19 16.23
C GLN A 154 -14.17 -17.86 15.29
N LEU A 155 -14.04 -16.82 14.45
CA LEU A 155 -15.07 -16.51 13.44
C LEU A 155 -15.29 -17.67 12.46
N GLN A 156 -14.25 -18.39 12.05
CA GLN A 156 -14.38 -19.55 11.16
C GLN A 156 -15.11 -20.74 11.80
N THR A 157 -15.11 -20.85 13.14
CA THR A 157 -15.82 -21.95 13.82
C THR A 157 -17.34 -21.79 13.83
N ASP A 158 -17.85 -20.56 13.65
CA ASP A 158 -19.28 -20.26 13.56
C ASP A 158 -19.64 -19.80 12.14
N SER A 159 -20.14 -20.74 11.32
CA SER A 159 -20.51 -20.48 9.92
C SER A 159 -21.55 -19.38 9.76
N SER A 160 -22.41 -19.15 10.77
CA SER A 160 -23.42 -18.09 10.74
C SER A 160 -22.80 -16.69 10.88
N LEU A 161 -21.67 -16.60 11.58
CA LEU A 161 -20.92 -15.37 11.79
C LEU A 161 -19.82 -15.16 10.76
N PHE A 162 -19.40 -16.21 10.04
CA PHE A 162 -18.32 -16.15 9.05
C PHE A 162 -18.73 -15.47 7.74
N THR A 163 -18.90 -14.15 7.82
CA THR A 163 -19.34 -13.29 6.70
C THR A 163 -18.32 -12.20 6.41
N GLU A 164 -18.27 -11.70 5.17
CA GLU A 164 -17.42 -10.56 4.76
C GLU A 164 -17.57 -9.36 5.72
N LYS A 165 -18.81 -9.08 6.13
CA LYS A 165 -19.15 -7.97 7.03
C LYS A 165 -18.47 -8.12 8.39
N ASN A 166 -18.52 -9.31 8.98
CA ASN A 166 -17.91 -9.56 10.28
C ASN A 166 -16.39 -9.61 10.20
N ILE A 167 -15.82 -10.16 9.13
CA ILE A 167 -14.37 -10.09 8.86
C ILE A 167 -13.92 -8.63 8.77
N THR A 168 -14.65 -7.79 8.04
CA THR A 168 -14.33 -6.37 7.88
C THR A 168 -14.37 -5.61 9.21
N ARG A 169 -15.27 -6.01 10.13
CA ARG A 169 -15.38 -5.40 11.47
C ARG A 169 -14.14 -5.62 12.35
N LEU A 170 -13.36 -6.68 12.11
CA LEU A 170 -12.08 -6.90 12.81
C LEU A 170 -11.06 -5.79 12.56
N ASN A 171 -11.16 -5.09 11.43
CA ASN A 171 -10.14 -4.14 10.99
C ASN A 171 -10.09 -2.85 11.83
N LEU A 172 -11.24 -2.37 12.32
CA LEU A 172 -11.30 -1.06 12.98
C LEU A 172 -10.63 -1.05 14.36
N PRO A 173 -10.95 -1.98 15.30
CA PRO A 173 -10.28 -2.04 16.60
C PRO A 173 -8.77 -2.28 16.46
N LEU A 174 -8.40 -3.16 15.53
CA LEU A 174 -7.02 -3.44 15.18
C LEU A 174 -6.27 -2.19 14.74
N ASN A 175 -6.81 -1.42 13.79
CA ASN A 175 -6.16 -0.21 13.34
C ASN A 175 -6.05 0.84 14.46
N HIS A 176 -7.00 0.88 15.41
CA HIS A 176 -6.88 1.75 16.60
C HIS A 176 -5.71 1.32 17.47
N ALA A 177 -5.55 0.02 17.75
CA ALA A 177 -4.43 -0.50 18.51
C ALA A 177 -3.07 -0.21 17.83
N LEU A 178 -3.00 -0.31 16.49
CA LEU A 178 -1.79 0.07 15.74
C LEU A 178 -1.49 1.58 15.85
N VAL A 179 -2.52 2.42 15.85
CA VAL A 179 -2.37 3.87 16.07
C VAL A 179 -1.88 4.18 17.48
N ASP A 180 -2.36 3.47 18.50
CA ASP A 180 -1.85 3.60 19.87
C ASP A 180 -0.34 3.31 19.93
N ILE A 181 0.13 2.26 19.25
CA ILE A 181 1.56 1.95 19.16
C ILE A 181 2.35 3.08 18.49
N LEU A 182 1.87 3.60 17.36
CA LEU A 182 2.52 4.73 16.69
C LEU A 182 2.59 5.97 17.58
N HIS A 183 1.52 6.24 18.33
CA HIS A 183 1.44 7.36 19.24
C HIS A 183 2.42 7.23 20.42
N LEU A 184 2.45 6.06 21.06
CA LEU A 184 3.37 5.77 22.17
C LEU A 184 4.84 5.84 21.74
N ALA A 185 5.12 5.46 20.49
CA ALA A 185 6.45 5.58 19.88
C ALA A 185 6.74 6.98 19.28
N GLN A 186 5.80 7.92 19.35
CA GLN A 186 5.88 9.25 18.73
C GLN A 186 6.13 9.21 17.20
N LEU A 187 5.73 8.13 16.54
CA LEU A 187 5.88 7.93 15.09
C LEU A 187 4.75 8.58 14.29
N ASP A 188 3.75 9.14 14.96
CA ASP A 188 2.60 9.84 14.39
C ASP A 188 2.77 11.38 14.39
N LEU A 189 3.94 11.90 14.79
CA LEU A 189 4.19 13.34 14.90
C LEU A 189 4.12 14.08 13.56
N GLY A 190 3.74 15.37 13.61
CA GLY A 190 3.62 16.23 12.41
C GLY A 190 2.36 16.05 11.57
N LEU A 191 1.45 15.14 11.95
CA LEU A 191 0.11 15.04 11.35
C LEU A 191 -0.77 16.24 11.71
N SER A 192 -1.61 16.68 10.76
CA SER A 192 -2.52 17.81 10.91
C SER A 192 -3.82 17.40 11.57
N GLU A 193 -4.24 18.14 12.60
CA GLU A 193 -5.53 17.95 13.28
C GLU A 193 -6.73 17.91 12.31
N LYS A 194 -6.79 18.86 11.37
CA LYS A 194 -7.87 18.93 10.36
C LYS A 194 -7.97 17.71 9.45
N LYS A 195 -6.90 16.92 9.35
CA LYS A 195 -6.80 15.73 8.48
C LYS A 195 -6.38 14.49 9.26
N ALA A 196 -6.54 14.50 10.58
CA ALA A 196 -6.02 13.49 11.50
C ALA A 196 -6.42 12.07 11.09
N GLN A 197 -7.73 11.86 10.94
CA GLN A 197 -8.30 10.56 10.58
C GLN A 197 -7.74 10.03 9.26
N THR A 198 -7.70 10.90 8.23
CA THR A 198 -7.23 10.51 6.90
C THR A 198 -5.73 10.24 6.91
N GLN A 199 -4.92 11.14 7.47
CA GLN A 199 -3.47 10.99 7.47
C GLN A 199 -2.99 9.84 8.35
N MET A 200 -3.68 9.54 9.45
CA MET A 200 -3.36 8.39 10.29
C MET A 200 -3.64 7.07 9.56
N GLY A 201 -4.77 6.97 8.86
CA GLY A 201 -5.05 5.83 7.98
C GLY A 201 -4.01 5.70 6.85
N GLU A 202 -3.68 6.81 6.20
CA GLU A 202 -2.64 6.86 5.16
C GLU A 202 -1.26 6.46 5.69
N LEU A 203 -0.93 6.78 6.95
CA LEU A 203 0.32 6.41 7.59
C LEU A 203 0.41 4.89 7.82
N LEU A 204 -0.65 4.25 8.32
CA LEU A 204 -0.69 2.78 8.45
C LEU A 204 -0.54 2.10 7.07
N ASP A 205 -1.27 2.62 6.08
CA ASP A 205 -1.14 2.16 4.70
C ASP A 205 0.29 2.32 4.18
N PHE A 206 0.94 3.43 4.52
CA PHE A 206 2.30 3.73 4.12
C PHE A 206 3.33 2.76 4.71
N TYR A 207 3.23 2.42 6.00
CA TYR A 207 4.07 1.38 6.61
C TYR A 207 3.94 0.04 5.89
N ARG A 208 2.71 -0.37 5.54
CA ARG A 208 2.48 -1.57 4.74
C ARG A 208 3.14 -1.51 3.36
N TYR A 209 3.03 -0.37 2.67
CA TYR A 209 3.61 -0.23 1.34
C TYR A 209 5.14 -0.29 1.36
N LEU A 210 5.76 0.19 2.43
CA LEU A 210 7.21 0.15 2.66
C LEU A 210 7.68 -1.25 3.07
N ALA A 211 6.89 -2.00 3.82
CA ALA A 211 7.26 -3.33 4.34
C ALA A 211 7.70 -4.32 3.24
N GLY A 212 7.15 -4.20 2.03
CA GLY A 212 7.57 -5.02 0.88
C GLY A 212 9.02 -4.81 0.42
N THR A 213 9.70 -3.76 0.90
CA THR A 213 11.13 -3.49 0.61
C THR A 213 12.09 -4.16 1.57
N LEU A 214 11.60 -4.75 2.66
CA LEU A 214 12.41 -5.42 3.69
C LEU A 214 12.92 -6.80 3.26
N ILE A 215 12.43 -7.30 2.14
CA ILE A 215 12.86 -8.56 1.54
C ILE A 215 13.26 -8.35 0.09
N ALA A 216 14.17 -9.21 -0.35
CA ALA A 216 14.35 -9.47 -1.76
C ALA A 216 12.99 -9.80 -2.40
N LYS A 217 12.70 -9.23 -3.57
CA LYS A 217 11.45 -9.53 -4.26
C LYS A 217 11.63 -10.81 -5.09
N PRO A 218 10.87 -11.90 -4.82
CA PRO A 218 10.96 -13.08 -5.66
C PRO A 218 10.50 -12.80 -7.09
N ALA A 219 10.94 -13.62 -8.04
CA ALA A 219 10.21 -13.78 -9.28
C ALA A 219 8.88 -14.52 -9.04
N LEU A 220 7.91 -14.31 -9.91
CA LEU A 220 6.64 -15.04 -9.88
C LEU A 220 6.50 -15.84 -11.16
N VAL A 221 6.35 -17.16 -11.05
CA VAL A 221 6.09 -18.05 -12.18
C VAL A 221 4.69 -18.59 -12.04
N THR A 222 3.86 -18.48 -13.07
CA THR A 222 2.59 -19.21 -13.15
C THR A 222 2.67 -20.21 -14.30
N LEU A 223 2.43 -21.49 -13.99
CA LEU A 223 2.46 -22.57 -14.97
C LEU A 223 1.04 -22.96 -15.37
N HIS A 224 0.81 -23.13 -16.67
CA HIS A 224 -0.44 -23.63 -17.24
C HIS A 224 -0.13 -24.83 -18.12
N ALA A 225 -1.10 -25.75 -18.27
CA ALA A 225 -1.00 -26.88 -19.20
C ALA A 225 -2.25 -26.95 -20.07
N VAL A 226 -2.05 -27.24 -21.35
CA VAL A 226 -3.11 -27.53 -22.31
C VAL A 226 -2.67 -28.69 -23.17
N GLU A 227 -3.45 -29.77 -23.12
CA GLU A 227 -3.12 -31.03 -23.78
C GLU A 227 -1.66 -31.43 -23.49
N HIS A 228 -0.81 -31.34 -24.52
CA HIS A 228 0.59 -31.69 -24.46
C HIS A 228 1.51 -30.47 -24.34
N LEU A 229 1.03 -29.22 -24.22
CA LEU A 229 1.86 -28.03 -24.08
C LEU A 229 1.86 -27.49 -22.65
N ILE A 230 3.01 -26.93 -22.26
CA ILE A 230 3.20 -26.27 -20.97
C ILE A 230 3.56 -24.82 -21.22
N PHE A 231 2.86 -23.92 -20.54
CA PHE A 231 3.09 -22.49 -20.62
C PHE A 231 3.61 -21.97 -19.28
N ALA A 232 4.59 -21.09 -19.31
CA ALA A 232 5.11 -20.39 -18.15
C ALA A 232 5.01 -18.88 -18.37
N GLU A 233 4.30 -18.19 -17.47
CA GLU A 233 4.38 -16.74 -17.34
C GLU A 233 5.30 -16.40 -16.17
N ILE A 234 6.48 -15.87 -16.47
CA ILE A 234 7.50 -15.51 -15.48
C ILE A 234 7.56 -13.99 -15.37
N SER A 235 7.26 -13.45 -14.19
CA SER A 235 7.37 -12.02 -13.86
C SER A 235 8.62 -11.77 -13.03
N HIS A 236 9.67 -11.27 -13.66
CA HIS A 236 10.93 -10.87 -13.00
C HIS A 236 10.80 -9.43 -12.47
N PRO A 237 10.88 -9.20 -11.15
CA PRO A 237 10.71 -7.87 -10.59
C PRO A 237 11.87 -6.94 -10.94
N ILE A 238 11.55 -5.70 -11.30
CA ILE A 238 12.55 -4.65 -11.53
C ILE A 238 12.94 -4.05 -10.17
N THR A 239 14.12 -4.40 -9.68
CA THR A 239 14.55 -4.08 -8.30
C THR A 239 15.75 -3.13 -8.23
N LYS A 240 16.77 -3.34 -9.08
CA LYS A 240 18.04 -2.62 -9.02
C LYS A 240 17.85 -1.16 -9.42
N LYS A 241 18.07 -0.25 -8.47
CA LYS A 241 18.03 1.20 -8.68
C LYS A 241 19.37 1.69 -9.21
N LEU A 242 19.36 2.78 -9.97
CA LEU A 242 20.57 3.45 -10.42
C LEU A 242 21.33 4.06 -9.24
N ASP A 243 22.65 4.17 -9.32
CA ASP A 243 23.44 4.68 -8.20
C ASP A 243 23.16 6.16 -7.92
N ARG A 244 22.82 6.93 -8.97
CA ARG A 244 22.30 8.30 -8.82
C ARG A 244 21.00 8.35 -8.01
N GLN A 245 20.07 7.42 -8.25
CA GLN A 245 18.82 7.32 -7.49
C GLN A 245 19.09 6.99 -6.01
N LYS A 246 20.03 6.09 -5.72
CA LYS A 246 20.42 5.77 -4.33
C LYS A 246 21.05 6.97 -3.62
N THR A 247 21.89 7.71 -4.33
CA THR A 247 22.56 8.92 -3.82
C THR A 247 21.54 10.00 -3.51
N LEU A 248 20.63 10.30 -4.44
CA LEU A 248 19.56 11.29 -4.28
C LEU A 248 18.66 10.96 -3.09
N PHE A 249 18.26 9.70 -2.93
CA PHE A 249 17.44 9.27 -1.80
C PHE A 249 18.19 9.38 -0.47
N SER A 250 19.51 9.20 -0.48
CA SER A 250 20.32 9.32 0.73
C SER A 250 20.53 10.78 1.15
N SER A 251 20.72 11.68 0.20
CA SER A 251 20.82 13.12 0.47
C SER A 251 19.49 13.77 0.85
N ALA A 252 18.36 13.12 0.57
CA ALA A 252 17.02 13.67 0.75
C ALA A 252 16.66 14.04 2.19
N PHE A 253 17.33 13.46 3.18
CA PHE A 253 17.08 13.66 4.61
C PHE A 253 18.19 14.44 5.32
N SER A 254 19.05 15.14 4.56
CA SER A 254 20.14 15.93 5.12
C SER A 254 19.60 17.12 5.95
N PRO A 255 20.17 17.42 7.14
CA PRO A 255 19.69 18.50 8.00
C PRO A 255 19.92 19.91 7.42
N ASN A 256 20.79 20.05 6.42
CA ASN A 256 21.20 21.35 5.84
C ASN A 256 20.62 21.61 4.45
N LEU A 257 19.43 21.08 4.16
CA LEU A 257 18.77 21.34 2.87
C LEU A 257 18.35 22.80 2.78
N ALA A 258 18.98 23.54 1.86
CA ALA A 258 18.68 24.95 1.60
C ALA A 258 17.25 25.17 1.06
N GLU A 259 16.74 24.18 0.31
CA GLU A 259 15.39 24.21 -0.26
C GLU A 259 14.59 22.98 0.21
N LYS A 260 13.28 23.17 0.40
CA LYS A 260 12.37 22.06 0.63
C LYS A 260 12.32 21.19 -0.63
N ASN A 261 12.64 19.92 -0.47
CA ASN A 261 12.47 18.88 -1.49
C ASN A 261 11.17 18.09 -1.28
N PHE A 262 10.90 17.15 -2.19
CA PHE A 262 9.72 16.28 -2.11
C PHE A 262 9.54 15.61 -0.73
N PHE A 263 10.62 15.09 -0.16
CA PHE A 263 10.58 14.34 1.10
C PHE A 263 10.28 15.23 2.29
N THR A 264 10.92 16.41 2.35
CA THR A 264 10.70 17.39 3.42
C THR A 264 9.32 18.06 3.36
N ALA A 265 8.61 17.97 2.23
CA ALA A 265 7.23 18.44 2.10
C ALA A 265 6.20 17.47 2.72
N LEU A 266 6.57 16.22 2.99
CA LEU A 266 5.71 15.25 3.66
C LEU A 266 5.57 15.57 5.16
N PRO A 267 4.50 15.13 5.84
CA PRO A 267 4.42 15.22 7.30
C PRO A 267 5.57 14.43 7.96
N MET A 268 6.04 14.89 9.12
CA MET A 268 7.21 14.32 9.81
C MET A 268 7.10 12.81 10.05
N ALA A 269 5.92 12.30 10.39
CA ALA A 269 5.66 10.85 10.50
C ALA A 269 6.08 10.05 9.25
N PHE A 270 5.74 10.54 8.06
CA PHE A 270 6.10 9.90 6.80
C PHE A 270 7.61 10.01 6.52
N GLN A 271 8.22 11.14 6.87
CA GLN A 271 9.67 11.34 6.76
C GLN A 271 10.43 10.35 7.67
N ASN A 272 10.00 10.21 8.93
CA ASN A 272 10.60 9.29 9.90
C ASN A 272 10.50 7.84 9.43
N ALA A 273 9.36 7.44 8.85
CA ALA A 273 9.21 6.14 8.23
C ALA A 273 10.19 5.97 7.05
N LEU A 274 10.23 6.91 6.10
CA LEU A 274 11.13 6.83 4.94
C LEU A 274 12.61 6.77 5.34
N LYS A 275 13.03 7.52 6.36
CA LYS A 275 14.38 7.50 6.89
C LYS A 275 14.77 6.10 7.39
N ALA A 276 13.90 5.45 8.16
CA ALA A 276 14.13 4.08 8.63
C ALA A 276 14.16 3.05 7.48
N PHE A 277 13.45 3.33 6.38
CA PHE A 277 13.39 2.49 5.19
C PHE A 277 14.43 2.84 4.11
N GLN A 278 15.31 3.82 4.36
CA GLN A 278 16.28 4.30 3.37
C GLN A 278 17.15 3.17 2.83
N SER A 279 17.80 2.43 3.72
CA SER A 279 18.69 1.31 3.35
C SER A 279 17.93 0.17 2.64
N PRO A 280 16.81 -0.37 3.17
CA PRO A 280 16.01 -1.39 2.47
C PRO A 280 15.57 -0.96 1.05
N ILE A 281 15.08 0.27 0.90
CA ILE A 281 14.70 0.81 -0.41
C ILE A 281 15.89 0.85 -1.36
N CYS A 282 17.09 1.19 -0.92
CA CYS A 282 18.27 1.30 -1.79
C CYS A 282 18.92 -0.04 -2.16
N GLN A 283 18.51 -1.16 -1.57
CA GLN A 283 19.03 -2.49 -1.92
C GLN A 283 18.73 -2.88 -3.38
N ASN A 284 19.63 -3.65 -3.99
CA ASN A 284 19.50 -4.05 -5.39
C ASN A 284 18.37 -5.06 -5.65
N HIS A 285 17.89 -5.75 -4.60
CA HIS A 285 16.86 -6.78 -4.68
C HIS A 285 15.48 -6.29 -4.19
N SER A 286 15.32 -5.00 -3.84
CA SER A 286 14.05 -4.47 -3.34
C SER A 286 13.18 -3.90 -4.47
N ALA A 287 11.94 -4.38 -4.57
CA ALA A 287 10.94 -3.83 -5.50
C ALA A 287 10.08 -2.78 -4.80
N LEU A 288 9.63 -1.77 -5.54
CA LEU A 288 8.70 -0.76 -5.03
C LEU A 288 7.26 -1.08 -5.41
N SER A 289 6.35 -1.03 -4.44
CA SER A 289 4.92 -1.23 -4.69
C SER A 289 4.29 -0.06 -5.47
N ALA A 290 3.17 -0.32 -6.15
CA ALA A 290 2.46 0.68 -6.96
C ALA A 290 2.00 1.92 -6.16
N GLN A 291 1.79 1.74 -4.86
CA GLN A 291 1.25 2.74 -3.94
C GLN A 291 2.32 3.78 -3.56
N LEU A 292 3.60 3.42 -3.63
CA LEU A 292 4.73 4.31 -3.34
C LEU A 292 4.94 5.39 -4.42
N ARG A 293 4.24 5.34 -5.55
CA ARG A 293 4.36 6.34 -6.64
C ARG A 293 4.09 7.80 -6.22
N ARG A 294 3.43 8.01 -5.08
CA ARG A 294 3.13 9.33 -4.49
C ARG A 294 4.13 9.75 -3.42
N TYR A 295 4.96 8.82 -2.96
CA TYR A 295 5.82 8.98 -1.79
C TYR A 295 7.32 8.79 -2.09
N ILE A 296 7.65 8.21 -3.24
CA ILE A 296 9.03 7.99 -3.66
C ILE A 296 9.12 8.32 -5.16
N PRO A 297 9.83 9.39 -5.58
CA PRO A 297 9.97 9.73 -6.99
C PRO A 297 10.86 8.76 -7.76
N MET A 298 11.91 8.25 -7.12
CA MET A 298 12.91 7.37 -7.72
C MET A 298 12.46 5.92 -7.81
N GLY A 299 12.99 5.19 -8.79
CA GLY A 299 12.77 3.77 -9.01
C GLY A 299 11.48 3.47 -9.78
N ILE A 300 11.46 2.37 -10.53
CA ILE A 300 10.23 1.84 -11.13
C ILE A 300 9.35 1.21 -10.05
N LYS A 301 8.04 1.51 -10.10
CA LYS A 301 7.03 0.95 -9.18
C LYS A 301 6.23 -0.13 -9.88
N ASN A 302 5.95 -1.23 -9.17
CA ASN A 302 5.20 -2.38 -9.69
C ASN A 302 5.74 -2.85 -11.04
N GLY A 303 7.07 -2.81 -11.19
CA GLY A 303 7.79 -3.08 -12.43
C GLY A 303 8.15 -4.55 -12.55
N PHE A 304 7.86 -5.13 -13.70
CA PHE A 304 8.24 -6.50 -14.04
C PHE A 304 8.68 -6.57 -15.49
N LEU A 305 9.73 -7.35 -15.76
CA LEU A 305 9.94 -7.96 -17.06
C LEU A 305 9.19 -9.29 -17.07
N VAL A 306 8.20 -9.39 -17.92
CA VAL A 306 7.41 -10.60 -18.10
C VAL A 306 8.01 -11.39 -19.25
N ASN A 307 8.31 -12.66 -19.00
CA ASN A 307 8.68 -13.64 -20.01
C ASN A 307 7.54 -14.65 -20.15
N PHE A 308 7.02 -14.80 -21.36
CA PHE A 308 6.01 -15.81 -21.70
C PHE A 308 6.64 -16.90 -22.55
N ILE A 309 6.64 -18.11 -22.02
CA ILE A 309 7.30 -19.28 -22.62
C ILE A 309 6.26 -20.37 -22.87
N ALA A 310 6.35 -21.03 -24.02
CA ALA A 310 5.66 -22.29 -24.26
C ALA A 310 6.66 -23.41 -24.57
N ILE A 311 6.41 -24.59 -24.02
CA ILE A 311 7.27 -25.76 -24.10
C ILE A 311 6.48 -26.97 -24.54
N HIS A 312 7.13 -27.76 -25.40
CA HIS A 312 6.69 -29.10 -25.72
C HIS A 312 7.42 -30.11 -24.81
N PRO A 313 6.77 -30.71 -23.80
CA PRO A 313 7.38 -31.55 -22.77
C PRO A 313 8.02 -32.82 -23.33
N ALA A 314 7.43 -33.45 -24.36
CA ALA A 314 8.02 -34.66 -24.94
C ALA A 314 9.37 -34.41 -25.66
N THR A 315 9.53 -33.24 -26.30
CA THR A 315 10.77 -32.87 -27.00
C THR A 315 11.67 -31.98 -26.16
N GLN A 316 11.17 -31.49 -25.03
CA GLN A 316 11.85 -30.60 -24.11
C GLN A 316 12.26 -29.26 -24.74
N LYS A 317 11.61 -28.88 -25.87
CA LYS A 317 11.95 -27.67 -26.62
C LYS A 317 11.07 -26.51 -26.22
N ILE A 318 11.69 -25.34 -26.04
CA ILE A 318 11.01 -24.05 -26.02
C ILE A 318 10.57 -23.76 -27.45
N ILE A 319 9.26 -23.68 -27.65
CA ILE A 319 8.63 -23.43 -28.96
C ILE A 319 8.13 -21.99 -29.11
N TYR A 320 8.01 -21.26 -27.99
CA TYR A 320 7.65 -19.85 -27.98
C TYR A 320 8.33 -19.16 -26.80
N ASN A 321 8.87 -17.96 -27.01
CA ASN A 321 9.56 -17.17 -25.98
C ASN A 321 9.50 -15.68 -26.32
N HIS A 322 8.74 -14.90 -25.56
CA HIS A 322 8.66 -13.44 -25.73
C HIS A 322 8.74 -12.70 -24.40
N HIS A 323 9.39 -11.54 -24.45
CA HIS A 323 9.60 -10.68 -23.30
C HIS A 323 8.88 -9.33 -23.49
N PHE A 324 8.31 -8.79 -22.42
CA PHE A 324 7.83 -7.41 -22.38
C PHE A 324 7.83 -6.85 -20.96
N LEU A 325 7.78 -5.53 -20.86
CA LEU A 325 7.75 -4.81 -19.61
C LEU A 325 6.32 -4.46 -19.22
N ARG A 326 6.04 -4.50 -17.92
CA ARG A 326 4.88 -3.85 -17.32
C ARG A 326 5.30 -3.08 -16.09
N CYS A 327 4.74 -1.89 -15.90
CA CYS A 327 5.03 -1.09 -14.70
C CYS A 327 3.91 -0.12 -14.35
N GLY A 328 4.02 0.49 -13.16
CA GLY A 328 3.35 1.76 -12.88
C GLY A 328 3.94 2.89 -13.71
N SER A 329 3.34 4.08 -13.61
CA SER A 329 3.87 5.26 -14.28
C SER A 329 5.35 5.48 -13.92
N PRO A 330 6.25 5.65 -14.92
CA PRO A 330 7.64 6.01 -14.66
C PRO A 330 7.77 7.48 -14.20
N VAL A 331 6.73 8.29 -14.45
CA VAL A 331 6.64 9.68 -14.00
C VAL A 331 6.15 9.75 -12.57
N PHE A 332 6.82 10.58 -11.78
CA PHE A 332 6.39 10.93 -10.43
C PHE A 332 5.20 11.91 -10.42
N VAL A 333 4.23 11.67 -9.55
CA VAL A 333 2.96 12.43 -9.45
C VAL A 333 2.67 12.96 -8.04
N GLY A 334 3.67 13.04 -7.18
CA GLY A 334 3.52 13.67 -5.85
C GLY A 334 3.64 15.20 -5.89
N HIS A 335 3.47 15.81 -4.73
CA HIS A 335 3.51 17.26 -4.53
C HIS A 335 4.77 17.69 -3.79
N GLY A 336 5.14 18.96 -3.86
CA GLY A 336 6.26 19.52 -3.09
C GLY A 336 7.56 19.73 -3.89
N GLU A 337 7.53 19.52 -5.20
CA GLU A 337 8.62 19.87 -6.11
C GLU A 337 8.14 20.63 -7.35
N SER A 338 9.04 21.42 -7.92
CA SER A 338 8.81 22.14 -9.18
C SER A 338 8.75 21.16 -10.36
N GLU A 339 8.17 21.59 -11.49
CA GLU A 339 8.19 20.74 -12.70
C GLU A 339 9.61 20.40 -13.16
N ALA A 340 10.53 21.37 -13.09
CA ALA A 340 11.92 21.21 -13.51
C ALA A 340 12.66 20.16 -12.66
N SER A 341 12.29 20.01 -11.39
CA SER A 341 12.89 19.03 -10.48
C SER A 341 12.39 17.60 -10.74
N ILE A 342 11.19 17.43 -11.35
CA ILE A 342 10.57 16.11 -11.54
C ILE A 342 11.06 15.40 -12.82
N GLU A 343 11.47 16.15 -13.84
CA GLU A 343 11.95 15.58 -15.11
C GLU A 343 13.19 14.68 -14.93
N PRO A 344 14.23 15.07 -14.17
CA PRO A 344 15.38 14.21 -13.89
C PRO A 344 15.01 12.86 -13.27
N TYR A 345 14.03 12.80 -12.36
CA TYR A 345 13.58 11.51 -11.82
C TYR A 345 12.90 10.65 -12.87
N THR A 346 12.11 11.27 -13.75
CA THR A 346 11.45 10.55 -14.85
C THR A 346 12.49 9.96 -15.79
N ASP A 347 13.46 10.76 -16.20
CA ASP A 347 14.59 10.35 -17.04
C ASP A 347 15.39 9.19 -16.40
N ASP A 348 15.76 9.31 -15.12
CA ASP A 348 16.45 8.23 -14.39
C ASP A 348 15.59 6.96 -14.27
N ASN A 349 14.27 7.08 -14.10
CA ASN A 349 13.37 5.92 -14.08
C ASN A 349 13.31 5.23 -15.46
N LEU A 350 13.30 5.99 -16.55
CA LEU A 350 13.35 5.44 -17.90
C LEU A 350 14.69 4.77 -18.19
N ARG A 351 15.82 5.37 -17.77
CA ARG A 351 17.14 4.72 -17.83
C ARG A 351 17.19 3.42 -17.05
N GLN A 352 16.56 3.35 -15.88
CA GLN A 352 16.48 2.12 -15.10
C GLN A 352 15.80 0.98 -15.88
N LEU A 353 14.77 1.29 -16.69
CA LEU A 353 14.11 0.30 -17.53
C LEU A 353 15.06 -0.20 -18.63
N HIS A 354 15.72 0.71 -19.35
CA HIS A 354 16.72 0.38 -20.36
C HIS A 354 17.85 -0.48 -19.78
N ASP A 355 18.42 -0.09 -18.64
CA ASP A 355 19.46 -0.86 -17.96
C ASP A 355 18.96 -2.24 -17.52
N TYR A 356 17.68 -2.36 -17.12
CA TYR A 356 17.11 -3.66 -16.79
C TYR A 356 17.00 -4.56 -18.02
N VAL A 357 16.50 -4.02 -19.14
CA VAL A 357 16.37 -4.74 -20.41
C VAL A 357 17.73 -5.19 -20.92
N ARG A 358 18.72 -4.27 -21.01
CA ARG A 358 20.08 -4.58 -21.45
C ARG A 358 20.71 -5.70 -20.64
N ARG A 359 20.63 -5.63 -19.30
CA ARG A 359 21.19 -6.67 -18.43
C ARG A 359 20.49 -8.02 -18.59
N PHE A 360 19.18 -8.01 -18.81
CA PHE A 360 18.39 -9.23 -18.86
C PHE A 360 18.53 -9.94 -20.22
N LEU A 361 18.33 -9.19 -21.31
CA LEU A 361 18.34 -9.70 -22.69
C LEU A 361 19.75 -9.74 -23.29
N GLY A 362 20.71 -8.99 -22.74
CA GLY A 362 22.08 -8.94 -23.26
C GLY A 362 22.26 -7.99 -24.46
N GLU A 363 21.24 -7.21 -24.80
CA GLU A 363 21.23 -6.31 -25.95
C GLU A 363 20.43 -5.04 -25.67
N ASP A 364 20.74 -3.97 -26.40
CA ASP A 364 19.99 -2.73 -26.37
C ASP A 364 18.75 -2.83 -27.25
N LYS A 365 17.57 -2.60 -26.66
CA LYS A 365 16.30 -2.56 -27.37
C LYS A 365 15.68 -1.18 -27.24
N THR A 366 15.02 -0.76 -28.30
CA THR A 366 14.14 0.41 -28.23
C THR A 366 12.90 0.04 -27.41
N ILE A 367 12.44 0.91 -26.51
CA ILE A 367 11.24 0.64 -25.72
C ILE A 367 10.04 1.34 -26.39
N HIS A 368 8.97 0.59 -26.63
CA HIS A 368 7.68 1.16 -26.99
C HIS A 368 6.77 1.30 -25.77
N PHE A 369 6.64 2.54 -25.31
CA PHE A 369 5.82 2.93 -24.19
C PHE A 369 4.34 3.03 -24.59
N THR A 370 3.55 2.03 -24.20
CA THR A 370 2.09 2.04 -24.34
C THR A 370 1.42 2.45 -23.03
N ALA A 371 1.05 3.72 -22.95
CA ALA A 371 0.33 4.32 -21.84
C ALA A 371 -1.19 4.07 -21.94
N LEU A 372 -1.83 3.75 -20.83
CA LEU A 372 -3.27 3.48 -20.75
C LEU A 372 -4.03 4.61 -20.02
N LEU A 373 -3.59 5.85 -20.21
CA LEU A 373 -3.88 6.99 -19.34
C LEU A 373 -4.80 8.02 -19.98
N THR A 374 -5.72 8.55 -19.18
CA THR A 374 -6.73 9.52 -19.63
C THR A 374 -6.16 10.92 -19.58
N ARG A 375 -6.14 11.60 -20.73
CA ARG A 375 -5.73 13.00 -20.85
C ARG A 375 -6.96 13.93 -20.75
N SER A 376 -7.74 13.81 -19.68
CA SER A 376 -8.93 14.64 -19.46
C SER A 376 -8.54 16.03 -18.96
N LEU A 377 -9.31 17.06 -19.37
CA LEU A 377 -9.19 18.43 -18.85
C LEU A 377 -9.90 18.59 -17.49
N ILE A 378 -10.85 17.71 -17.16
CA ILE A 378 -11.70 17.79 -15.95
C ILE A 378 -10.97 17.18 -14.73
N ASN A 379 -10.07 16.22 -14.96
CA ASN A 379 -9.26 15.55 -13.94
C ASN A 379 -7.76 15.83 -14.17
N ALA A 380 -7.39 17.11 -14.10
CA ALA A 380 -6.10 17.63 -14.58
C ALA A 380 -4.86 17.08 -13.85
N ASP A 381 -4.97 16.69 -12.58
CA ASP A 381 -3.79 16.73 -11.69
C ASP A 381 -2.97 15.43 -11.53
N SER A 382 -3.09 14.44 -12.43
CA SER A 382 -2.08 13.36 -12.44
C SER A 382 -1.90 12.61 -13.76
N GLN A 383 -2.96 12.20 -14.45
CA GLN A 383 -2.80 11.33 -15.63
C GLN A 383 -2.38 12.11 -16.89
N ARG A 384 -2.91 13.33 -17.07
CA ARG A 384 -2.48 14.24 -18.14
C ARG A 384 -0.99 14.59 -17.99
N ASP A 385 -0.55 14.88 -16.78
CA ASP A 385 0.84 15.22 -16.50
C ASP A 385 1.78 14.05 -16.71
N ILE A 386 1.40 12.84 -16.34
CA ILE A 386 2.16 11.63 -16.68
C ILE A 386 2.38 11.58 -18.20
N VAL A 387 1.31 11.64 -19.00
CA VAL A 387 1.43 11.55 -20.47
C VAL A 387 2.29 12.68 -21.04
N ARG A 388 2.09 13.92 -20.58
CA ARG A 388 2.85 15.08 -21.03
C ARG A 388 4.34 14.92 -20.73
N ARG A 389 4.69 14.56 -19.50
CA ARG A 389 6.09 14.44 -19.05
C ARG A 389 6.79 13.27 -19.69
N THR A 390 6.12 12.10 -19.81
CA THR A 390 6.68 10.97 -20.56
C THR A 390 6.99 11.38 -22.00
N LYS A 391 6.03 12.00 -22.72
CA LYS A 391 6.27 12.47 -24.09
C LYS A 391 7.43 13.47 -24.19
N ARG A 392 7.58 14.35 -23.20
CA ARG A 392 8.63 15.37 -23.18
C ARG A 392 10.02 14.72 -23.05
N VAL A 393 10.20 13.80 -22.10
CA VAL A 393 11.46 13.10 -21.90
C VAL A 393 11.80 12.22 -23.11
N LEU A 394 10.80 11.55 -23.70
CA LEU A 394 11.00 10.70 -24.88
C LEU A 394 11.22 11.49 -26.19
N LYS A 395 11.07 12.82 -26.22
CA LYS A 395 11.25 13.60 -27.45
C LYS A 395 12.68 13.53 -28.00
N GLN A 396 13.65 13.26 -27.13
CA GLN A 396 15.08 13.16 -27.46
C GLN A 396 15.59 11.71 -27.46
N SER A 397 14.73 10.71 -27.25
CA SER A 397 15.12 9.29 -27.28
C SER A 397 14.69 8.61 -28.58
N THR A 398 15.27 7.45 -28.85
CA THR A 398 14.86 6.56 -29.95
C THR A 398 13.56 5.80 -29.66
N ASP A 399 13.10 5.86 -28.41
CA ASP A 399 11.90 5.19 -27.94
C ASP A 399 10.62 5.69 -28.60
N HIS A 400 9.59 4.88 -28.49
CA HIS A 400 8.30 5.14 -29.11
C HIS A 400 7.21 5.26 -28.06
N PHE A 401 6.19 6.10 -28.32
CA PHE A 401 5.13 6.33 -27.35
C PHE A 401 3.74 6.24 -27.98
N SER A 402 2.93 5.34 -27.45
CA SER A 402 1.49 5.26 -27.69
C SER A 402 0.71 5.60 -26.42
N ASN A 403 -0.43 6.28 -26.53
CA ASN A 403 -1.40 6.45 -25.43
C ASN A 403 -2.80 6.06 -25.87
N ILE A 404 -3.36 5.07 -25.17
CA ILE A 404 -4.64 4.42 -25.48
C ILE A 404 -5.50 4.40 -24.20
N PRO A 405 -6.31 5.44 -23.94
CA PRO A 405 -7.04 5.58 -22.68
C PRO A 405 -8.25 4.63 -22.60
N ILE A 406 -8.28 3.72 -21.61
CA ILE A 406 -9.29 2.63 -21.49
C ILE A 406 -10.31 2.83 -20.34
N ASN A 407 -10.42 4.04 -19.78
CA ASN A 407 -11.50 4.34 -18.82
C ASN A 407 -12.72 4.93 -19.54
N HIS A 408 -13.81 5.10 -18.80
CA HIS A 408 -15.06 5.65 -19.35
C HIS A 408 -14.90 7.06 -19.95
N GLU A 409 -14.01 7.91 -19.42
CA GLU A 409 -13.72 9.19 -20.07
C GLU A 409 -12.88 9.01 -21.35
N GLY A 410 -11.94 8.06 -21.34
CA GLY A 410 -11.03 7.75 -22.43
C GLY A 410 -11.69 7.24 -23.70
N THR A 411 -12.90 6.69 -23.59
CA THR A 411 -13.70 6.29 -24.75
C THR A 411 -14.13 7.47 -25.62
N PHE A 412 -14.16 8.69 -25.05
CA PHE A 412 -14.47 9.94 -25.75
C PHE A 412 -13.23 10.69 -26.25
N LEU A 413 -12.02 10.21 -25.92
CA LEU A 413 -10.76 10.84 -26.29
C LEU A 413 -10.08 10.08 -27.43
N GLY A 414 -9.39 10.81 -28.30
CA GLY A 414 -8.55 10.21 -29.34
C GLY A 414 -7.34 9.47 -28.78
N THR A 415 -6.87 8.47 -29.53
CA THR A 415 -5.61 7.76 -29.25
C THR A 415 -4.44 8.49 -29.88
N SER A 416 -3.26 8.30 -29.30
CA SER A 416 -2.00 8.79 -29.85
C SER A 416 -1.17 7.55 -30.12
N ILE A 417 -1.11 7.06 -31.34
CA ILE A 417 -0.37 5.83 -31.68
C ILE A 417 0.98 6.20 -32.30
N ALA A 418 2.05 5.54 -31.86
CA ALA A 418 3.39 5.74 -32.38
C ALA A 418 3.46 5.47 -33.90
N LYS A 419 4.34 6.18 -34.60
CA LYS A 419 4.50 6.08 -36.07
C LYS A 419 4.79 4.63 -36.51
N ILE A 420 5.74 3.97 -35.84
CA ILE A 420 6.12 2.58 -36.11
C ILE A 420 4.95 1.58 -36.06
N ILE A 421 3.93 1.86 -35.24
CA ILE A 421 2.73 1.02 -35.16
C ILE A 421 1.73 1.42 -36.25
N ARG A 422 1.53 2.73 -36.47
CA ARG A 422 0.57 3.21 -37.48
C ARG A 422 0.93 2.82 -38.91
N GLU A 423 2.22 2.65 -39.17
CA GLU A 423 2.76 2.27 -40.48
C GLU A 423 2.98 0.76 -40.62
N HIS A 424 2.65 -0.02 -39.60
CA HIS A 424 2.72 -1.47 -39.68
C HIS A 424 1.50 -2.01 -40.46
N ASP A 425 1.72 -2.92 -41.41
CA ASP A 425 0.69 -3.42 -42.33
C ASP A 425 -0.53 -4.02 -41.61
N ASP A 426 -0.29 -4.75 -40.53
CA ASP A 426 -1.34 -5.38 -39.72
C ASP A 426 -2.09 -4.42 -38.77
N TYR A 427 -1.75 -3.12 -38.74
CA TYR A 427 -2.40 -2.17 -37.85
C TYR A 427 -3.72 -1.66 -38.42
N VAL A 428 -4.82 -1.94 -37.71
CA VAL A 428 -6.14 -1.40 -38.02
C VAL A 428 -6.51 -0.29 -37.03
N ALA A 429 -6.68 0.92 -37.55
CA ALA A 429 -7.05 2.08 -36.76
C ALA A 429 -8.57 2.12 -36.45
N TYR A 430 -8.91 2.55 -35.24
CA TYR A 430 -10.30 2.75 -34.81
C TYR A 430 -10.67 4.23 -34.85
N PHE A 431 -11.51 4.63 -35.82
CA PHE A 431 -11.80 6.05 -36.08
C PHE A 431 -13.12 6.58 -35.49
N VAL A 432 -14.04 5.73 -35.02
CA VAL A 432 -15.39 6.16 -34.59
C VAL A 432 -15.46 6.41 -33.10
N LEU A 433 -15.51 7.68 -32.67
CA LEU A 433 -15.74 8.07 -31.27
C LEU A 433 -17.23 8.38 -31.01
N PRO A 434 -17.76 8.08 -29.81
CA PRO A 434 -17.11 7.41 -28.70
C PRO A 434 -16.94 5.90 -28.96
N LEU A 435 -15.78 5.36 -28.62
CA LEU A 435 -15.55 3.92 -28.74
C LEU A 435 -16.12 3.19 -27.54
N GLN A 436 -16.80 2.06 -27.76
CA GLN A 436 -17.09 1.15 -26.67
C GLN A 436 -15.78 0.76 -25.98
N ARG A 437 -15.81 0.71 -24.65
CA ARG A 437 -14.63 0.40 -23.83
C ARG A 437 -13.96 -0.92 -24.22
N GLN A 438 -14.75 -1.92 -24.59
CA GLN A 438 -14.30 -3.18 -25.15
C GLN A 438 -13.41 -2.97 -26.38
N LYS A 439 -13.87 -2.18 -27.36
CA LYS A 439 -13.11 -1.87 -28.59
C LYS A 439 -11.78 -1.18 -28.26
N ARG A 440 -11.78 -0.29 -27.28
CA ARG A 440 -10.55 0.39 -26.80
C ARG A 440 -9.56 -0.58 -26.14
N ALA A 441 -10.05 -1.54 -25.36
CA ALA A 441 -9.21 -2.56 -24.76
C ALA A 441 -8.64 -3.52 -25.82
N GLN A 442 -9.43 -3.85 -26.85
CA GLN A 442 -9.00 -4.62 -28.01
C GLN A 442 -7.92 -3.87 -28.80
N GLU A 443 -8.10 -2.57 -29.09
CA GLU A 443 -7.09 -1.71 -29.73
C GLU A 443 -5.77 -1.72 -28.96
N ALA A 444 -5.81 -1.51 -27.64
CA ALA A 444 -4.61 -1.54 -26.81
C ALA A 444 -3.90 -2.91 -26.84
N THR A 445 -4.67 -3.99 -26.86
CA THR A 445 -4.13 -5.35 -26.94
C THR A 445 -3.52 -5.63 -28.31
N SER A 446 -4.15 -5.18 -29.40
CA SER A 446 -3.61 -5.33 -30.75
C SER A 446 -2.31 -4.54 -30.92
N VAL A 447 -2.25 -3.28 -30.44
CA VAL A 447 -1.00 -2.49 -30.45
C VAL A 447 0.11 -3.20 -29.66
N ALA A 448 -0.21 -3.76 -28.48
CA ALA A 448 0.74 -4.53 -27.69
C ALA A 448 1.25 -5.78 -28.43
N GLN A 449 0.35 -6.53 -29.07
CA GLN A 449 0.70 -7.73 -29.83
C GLN A 449 1.57 -7.40 -31.05
N LEU A 450 1.26 -6.34 -31.79
CA LEU A 450 2.08 -5.87 -32.93
C LEU A 450 3.46 -5.40 -32.49
N THR A 451 3.57 -4.81 -31.29
CA THR A 451 4.87 -4.43 -30.75
C THR A 451 5.73 -5.66 -30.45
N LEU A 452 5.11 -6.75 -29.98
CA LEU A 452 5.82 -8.00 -29.68
C LEU A 452 6.34 -8.74 -30.92
N SER A 453 5.80 -8.48 -32.12
CA SER A 453 6.31 -9.05 -33.36
C SER A 453 7.52 -8.30 -33.93
N MET A 454 7.89 -7.15 -33.35
CA MET A 454 9.05 -6.37 -33.77
C MET A 454 10.32 -6.85 -33.06
N THR A 455 11.38 -7.14 -33.80
CA THR A 455 12.63 -7.73 -33.28
C THR A 455 13.44 -6.79 -32.38
N ASP A 456 13.49 -5.50 -32.72
CA ASP A 456 14.37 -4.52 -32.05
C ASP A 456 13.63 -3.63 -31.05
N VAL A 457 12.36 -3.97 -30.76
CA VAL A 457 11.48 -3.20 -29.90
C VAL A 457 10.97 -4.07 -28.76
N ILE A 458 11.07 -3.58 -27.53
CA ILE A 458 10.42 -4.18 -26.38
C ILE A 458 9.18 -3.36 -26.00
N LEU A 459 8.05 -4.04 -25.84
CA LEU A 459 6.83 -3.44 -25.36
C LEU A 459 6.96 -3.05 -23.88
N LEU A 460 6.47 -1.86 -23.52
CA LEU A 460 6.20 -1.48 -22.14
C LEU A 460 4.76 -1.02 -21.95
N LEU A 461 4.00 -1.76 -21.13
CA LEU A 461 2.62 -1.42 -20.78
C LEU A 461 2.52 -0.74 -19.42
N PHE A 462 1.89 0.42 -19.36
CA PHE A 462 1.67 1.10 -18.08
C PHE A 462 0.38 1.89 -17.98
N CYS A 463 -0.14 1.91 -16.75
CA CYS A 463 -1.14 2.85 -16.27
C CYS A 463 -0.58 3.46 -14.97
N ALA A 464 -1.36 4.32 -14.30
CA ALA A 464 -0.84 5.06 -13.15
C ALA A 464 -0.21 4.14 -12.06
N SER A 465 -0.86 3.01 -11.74
CA SER A 465 -0.37 2.04 -10.76
C SER A 465 0.32 0.82 -11.37
N GLY A 466 0.14 0.52 -12.65
CA GLY A 466 0.62 -0.73 -13.27
C GLY A 466 -0.16 -1.99 -12.88
N GLN A 467 -1.23 -1.84 -12.10
CA GLN A 467 -2.02 -2.95 -11.56
C GLN A 467 -3.31 -3.16 -12.36
N ASP A 468 -4.13 -2.11 -12.47
CA ASP A 468 -5.53 -2.26 -12.88
C ASP A 468 -5.67 -2.41 -14.41
N ARG A 469 -5.55 -1.31 -15.16
CA ARG A 469 -5.65 -1.30 -16.64
C ARG A 469 -4.51 -2.07 -17.29
N THR A 470 -3.31 -1.96 -16.73
CA THR A 470 -2.15 -2.71 -17.18
C THR A 470 -2.36 -4.21 -17.00
N GLY A 471 -2.84 -4.66 -15.82
CA GLY A 471 -3.13 -6.07 -15.59
C GLY A 471 -4.19 -6.61 -16.54
N LEU A 472 -5.23 -5.82 -16.85
CA LEU A 472 -6.21 -6.17 -17.87
C LEU A 472 -5.58 -6.39 -19.25
N ILE A 473 -4.82 -5.43 -19.76
CA ILE A 473 -4.23 -5.55 -21.12
C ILE A 473 -3.18 -6.65 -21.18
N VAL A 474 -2.38 -6.83 -20.13
CA VAL A 474 -1.46 -7.97 -20.04
C VAL A 474 -2.22 -9.30 -20.08
N ALA A 475 -3.32 -9.44 -19.34
CA ALA A 475 -4.14 -10.65 -19.37
C ALA A 475 -4.72 -10.91 -20.77
N MET A 476 -5.27 -9.88 -21.43
CA MET A 476 -5.79 -9.99 -22.79
C MET A 476 -4.71 -10.37 -23.79
N LEU A 477 -3.52 -9.80 -23.65
CA LEU A 477 -2.36 -10.12 -24.49
C LEU A 477 -1.96 -11.58 -24.31
N MET A 478 -1.82 -12.04 -23.06
CA MET A 478 -1.48 -13.43 -22.75
C MET A 478 -2.50 -14.41 -23.31
N ILE A 479 -3.80 -14.14 -23.14
CA ILE A 479 -4.87 -14.99 -23.70
C ILE A 479 -4.72 -15.12 -25.22
N ARG A 480 -4.41 -14.03 -25.93
CA ARG A 480 -4.18 -14.07 -27.38
C ARG A 480 -2.93 -14.86 -27.77
N LEU A 481 -1.82 -14.62 -27.07
CA LEU A 481 -0.57 -15.36 -27.33
C LEU A 481 -0.75 -16.86 -27.05
N PHE A 482 -1.43 -17.19 -25.96
CA PHE A 482 -1.75 -18.56 -25.58
C PHE A 482 -2.59 -19.27 -26.64
N ALA A 483 -3.67 -18.64 -27.11
CA ALA A 483 -4.51 -19.18 -28.18
C ALA A 483 -3.72 -19.34 -29.50
N MET A 484 -2.92 -18.34 -29.87
CA MET A 484 -2.09 -18.35 -31.07
C MET A 484 -1.10 -19.51 -31.06
N VAL A 485 -0.36 -19.70 -29.96
CA VAL A 485 0.63 -20.78 -29.83
C VAL A 485 -0.07 -22.15 -29.90
N CYS A 486 -1.21 -22.33 -29.23
CA CYS A 486 -2.00 -23.56 -29.35
C CYS A 486 -2.38 -23.86 -30.81
N GLN A 487 -2.90 -22.87 -31.54
CA GLN A 487 -3.32 -23.03 -32.93
C GLN A 487 -2.13 -23.35 -33.86
N GLN A 488 -0.99 -22.69 -33.67
CA GLN A 488 0.25 -22.96 -34.42
C GLN A 488 0.76 -24.39 -34.21
N HIS A 489 0.43 -25.00 -33.07
CA HIS A 489 0.78 -26.38 -32.72
C HIS A 489 -0.41 -27.34 -32.80
N THR A 490 -1.37 -27.07 -33.70
CA THR A 490 -2.50 -27.95 -34.05
C THR A 490 -3.48 -28.26 -32.92
N ILE A 491 -3.45 -27.49 -31.84
CA ILE A 491 -4.45 -27.58 -30.76
C ILE A 491 -5.60 -26.62 -31.09
N PRO A 492 -6.82 -27.13 -31.37
CA PRO A 492 -7.96 -26.28 -31.64
C PRO A 492 -8.35 -25.51 -30.37
N MET A 493 -8.03 -24.22 -30.33
CA MET A 493 -8.25 -23.36 -29.16
C MET A 493 -8.95 -22.07 -29.57
N THR A 494 -10.16 -21.84 -29.07
CA THR A 494 -10.85 -20.54 -29.22
C THR A 494 -10.34 -19.53 -28.19
N VAL A 495 -10.63 -18.24 -28.42
CA VAL A 495 -10.26 -17.17 -27.47
C VAL A 495 -11.00 -17.34 -26.14
N GLU A 496 -12.25 -17.82 -26.17
CA GLU A 496 -13.05 -18.09 -24.98
C GLU A 496 -12.44 -19.23 -24.15
N GLN A 497 -12.04 -20.32 -24.80
CA GLN A 497 -11.37 -21.45 -24.14
C GLN A 497 -10.02 -21.02 -23.55
N ALA A 498 -9.22 -20.25 -24.29
CA ALA A 498 -7.97 -19.68 -23.79
C ALA A 498 -8.20 -18.73 -22.61
N THR A 499 -9.28 -17.94 -22.65
CA THR A 499 -9.68 -17.03 -21.56
C THR A 499 -9.96 -17.81 -20.29
N GLU A 500 -10.79 -18.86 -20.36
CA GLU A 500 -11.11 -19.72 -19.23
C GLU A 500 -9.83 -20.35 -18.66
N ARG A 501 -9.02 -21.01 -19.50
CA ARG A 501 -7.80 -21.73 -19.09
C ARG A 501 -6.74 -20.82 -18.46
N TYR A 502 -6.46 -19.67 -19.08
CA TYR A 502 -5.44 -18.75 -18.59
C TYR A 502 -5.90 -18.08 -17.29
N LEU A 503 -7.14 -17.60 -17.22
CA LEU A 503 -7.60 -16.84 -16.05
C LEU A 503 -7.84 -17.73 -14.81
N CYS A 504 -8.01 -19.04 -14.96
CA CYS A 504 -8.07 -19.97 -13.83
C CYS A 504 -6.82 -19.89 -12.94
N GLY A 505 -5.65 -19.60 -13.50
CA GLY A 505 -4.42 -19.38 -12.75
C GLY A 505 -4.40 -18.08 -11.93
N GLY A 506 -5.39 -17.19 -12.08
CA GLY A 506 -5.58 -16.01 -11.23
C GLY A 506 -4.47 -14.95 -11.31
N ASN A 507 -3.55 -15.05 -12.27
CA ASN A 507 -2.29 -14.31 -12.25
C ASN A 507 -2.46 -12.77 -12.23
N PRO A 508 -3.38 -12.15 -13.02
CA PRO A 508 -3.59 -10.70 -12.95
C PRO A 508 -4.06 -10.21 -11.57
N ALA A 509 -4.85 -11.02 -10.86
CA ALA A 509 -5.31 -10.72 -9.51
C ALA A 509 -4.21 -10.95 -8.47
N PHE A 510 -3.44 -12.03 -8.62
CA PHE A 510 -2.35 -12.40 -7.71
C PHE A 510 -1.22 -11.37 -7.76
N ILE A 511 -0.76 -10.92 -8.95
CA ILE A 511 0.31 -9.92 -9.09
C ILE A 511 0.02 -8.63 -8.30
N ALA A 512 -1.26 -8.24 -8.19
CA ALA A 512 -1.64 -7.07 -7.41
C ALA A 512 -1.40 -7.26 -5.89
N SER A 513 -1.74 -8.44 -5.36
CA SER A 513 -1.45 -8.82 -3.97
C SER A 513 0.04 -9.09 -3.77
N PHE A 514 0.70 -9.73 -4.72
CA PHE A 514 2.12 -9.96 -4.70
C PHE A 514 2.90 -8.65 -4.58
N SER A 515 2.52 -7.61 -5.33
CA SER A 515 3.20 -6.31 -5.26
C SER A 515 2.87 -5.50 -4.01
N CYS A 516 1.73 -5.77 -3.37
CA CYS A 516 1.29 -5.13 -2.13
C CYS A 516 0.35 -6.10 -1.37
N PRO A 517 0.86 -6.88 -0.40
CA PRO A 517 0.10 -7.95 0.26
C PRO A 517 -1.28 -7.50 0.76
N GLY A 518 -2.27 -8.37 0.55
CA GLY A 518 -3.67 -8.13 0.94
C GLY A 518 -4.46 -7.22 -0.02
N SER A 519 -4.01 -7.11 -1.27
CA SER A 519 -4.62 -6.24 -2.30
C SER A 519 -4.98 -6.98 -3.59
N MET A 520 -5.42 -8.24 -3.47
CA MET A 520 -5.75 -9.10 -4.60
C MET A 520 -6.88 -8.54 -5.49
N GLY A 521 -6.77 -8.80 -6.80
CA GLY A 521 -7.81 -8.48 -7.78
C GLY A 521 -7.64 -7.17 -8.54
N ILE A 522 -8.40 -7.02 -9.61
CA ILE A 522 -8.46 -5.81 -10.44
C ILE A 522 -9.72 -5.02 -10.07
N LYS A 523 -9.65 -3.67 -10.10
CA LYS A 523 -10.82 -2.83 -9.83
C LYS A 523 -11.98 -3.15 -10.77
N PRO A 524 -13.22 -3.30 -10.26
CA PRO A 524 -14.43 -3.46 -11.05
C PRO A 524 -14.66 -2.38 -12.11
N GLN A 525 -14.25 -1.12 -11.85
CA GLN A 525 -14.36 -0.08 -12.88
C GLN A 525 -13.39 -0.26 -14.03
N THR A 526 -12.52 -1.28 -14.00
CA THR A 526 -11.61 -1.64 -15.09
C THR A 526 -12.27 -2.61 -16.06
N ASN A 527 -13.37 -3.28 -15.67
CA ASN A 527 -14.02 -4.31 -16.48
C ASN A 527 -14.58 -3.73 -17.79
N PRO A 528 -14.07 -4.16 -18.96
CA PRO A 528 -14.58 -3.72 -20.26
C PRO A 528 -15.79 -4.53 -20.74
N ALA A 529 -16.32 -5.45 -19.91
CA ALA A 529 -17.40 -6.39 -20.24
C ALA A 529 -17.05 -7.36 -21.40
N ILE A 530 -15.78 -7.75 -21.48
CA ILE A 530 -15.28 -8.68 -22.52
C ILE A 530 -15.23 -10.13 -22.05
N PHE A 531 -15.12 -10.35 -20.74
CA PHE A 531 -15.08 -11.69 -20.17
C PHE A 531 -16.51 -12.12 -19.86
N PRO A 532 -16.83 -13.42 -20.01
CA PRO A 532 -18.05 -14.00 -19.48
C PRO A 532 -18.30 -13.57 -18.03
N LYS A 533 -19.57 -13.38 -17.66
CA LYS A 533 -19.95 -12.78 -16.37
C LYS A 533 -19.35 -13.52 -15.16
N HIS A 534 -19.33 -14.86 -15.22
CA HIS A 534 -18.80 -15.73 -14.17
C HIS A 534 -17.27 -15.58 -13.99
N ILE A 535 -16.53 -15.34 -15.08
CA ILE A 535 -15.08 -15.02 -15.03
C ILE A 535 -14.87 -13.60 -14.52
N GLY A 536 -15.72 -12.66 -14.98
CA GLY A 536 -15.64 -11.26 -14.62
C GLY A 536 -15.70 -11.03 -13.11
N THR A 537 -16.55 -11.74 -12.38
CA THR A 537 -16.66 -11.67 -10.91
C THR A 537 -15.41 -12.22 -10.20
N SER A 538 -14.76 -13.24 -10.76
CA SER A 538 -13.54 -13.84 -10.18
C SER A 538 -12.25 -13.07 -10.47
N VAL A 539 -12.23 -12.18 -11.47
CA VAL A 539 -11.05 -11.35 -11.81
C VAL A 539 -11.20 -9.91 -11.28
N PHE A 540 -12.41 -9.35 -11.41
CA PHE A 540 -12.71 -7.98 -11.01
C PHE A 540 -13.45 -7.93 -9.68
N SER A 541 -12.71 -7.85 -8.56
CA SER A 541 -13.29 -7.94 -7.22
C SER A 541 -13.42 -6.59 -6.51
N ARG A 542 -14.48 -6.42 -5.71
CA ARG A 542 -14.63 -5.25 -4.83
C ARG A 542 -13.53 -5.15 -3.79
N ILE A 543 -12.92 -6.27 -3.38
CA ILE A 543 -11.75 -6.33 -2.49
C ILE A 543 -10.65 -5.37 -2.94
N SER A 544 -10.39 -5.31 -4.24
CA SER A 544 -9.34 -4.47 -4.82
C SER A 544 -9.56 -2.97 -4.58
N LYS A 545 -10.75 -2.55 -4.10
CA LYS A 545 -11.07 -1.19 -3.64
C LYS A 545 -11.14 -1.11 -2.12
N THR A 546 -11.94 -1.98 -1.50
CA THR A 546 -12.32 -1.88 -0.09
C THR A 546 -11.17 -2.27 0.83
N ASN A 547 -10.30 -3.18 0.42
CA ASN A 547 -9.20 -3.67 1.25
C ASN A 547 -7.92 -2.83 1.16
N LYS A 548 -7.89 -1.76 0.35
CA LYS A 548 -6.69 -0.94 0.16
C LYS A 548 -6.49 0.16 1.20
N LYS A 549 -7.48 0.46 2.05
CA LYS A 549 -7.41 1.57 3.00
C LYS A 549 -7.53 1.12 4.46
N SER A 550 -6.71 1.69 5.32
CA SER A 550 -6.83 1.54 6.77
C SER A 550 -7.88 2.51 7.33
N ALA A 551 -9.01 1.98 7.78
CA ALA A 551 -10.08 2.78 8.38
C ALA A 551 -9.75 3.10 9.85
N ILE A 552 -9.86 4.38 10.21
CA ILE A 552 -9.66 4.91 11.57
C ILE A 552 -10.90 5.70 11.98
N SER A 553 -11.27 5.67 13.27
CA SER A 553 -12.35 6.53 13.77
C SER A 553 -11.84 7.95 13.99
N ASN A 554 -12.66 8.95 13.68
CA ASN A 554 -12.26 10.35 13.88
C ASN A 554 -11.97 10.65 15.36
N LYS A 555 -12.74 10.05 16.28
CA LYS A 555 -12.56 10.19 17.73
C LYS A 555 -11.16 9.75 18.17
N VAL A 556 -10.71 8.56 17.76
CA VAL A 556 -9.37 8.06 18.10
C VAL A 556 -8.31 8.97 17.50
N ALA A 557 -8.40 9.27 16.21
CA ALA A 557 -7.42 10.13 15.53
C ALA A 557 -7.26 11.50 16.19
N LEU A 558 -8.37 12.18 16.52
CA LEU A 558 -8.35 13.48 17.19
C LEU A 558 -7.78 13.38 18.61
N SER A 559 -8.19 12.37 19.38
CA SER A 559 -7.72 12.19 20.76
C SER A 559 -6.20 12.08 20.88
N HIS A 560 -5.53 11.49 19.89
CA HIS A 560 -4.06 11.39 19.88
C HIS A 560 -3.38 12.69 19.49
N ILE A 561 -4.02 13.53 18.67
CA ILE A 561 -3.48 14.83 18.29
C ILE A 561 -3.71 15.85 19.42
N GLU A 562 -4.91 15.89 20.00
CA GLU A 562 -5.25 16.76 21.12
C GLU A 562 -4.33 16.50 22.33
N LYS A 563 -4.04 15.24 22.64
CA LYS A 563 -3.10 14.85 23.72
C LYS A 563 -1.65 15.33 23.51
N ARG A 564 -1.23 15.70 22.29
CA ARG A 564 0.10 16.28 22.03
C ARG A 564 0.20 17.75 22.42
N PHE A 565 -0.90 18.48 22.31
CA PHE A 565 -0.97 19.92 22.56
C PHE A 565 -1.25 20.27 24.02
N VAL A 566 -1.37 19.27 24.89
CA VAL A 566 -1.44 19.47 26.32
C VAL A 566 -0.18 18.88 26.95
N PRO A 567 0.96 19.60 27.02
CA PRO A 567 1.71 19.49 28.25
C PRO A 567 0.73 19.99 29.30
N ASP A 568 0.15 19.06 30.09
CA ASP A 568 -0.97 19.31 31.01
C ASP A 568 -0.81 20.74 31.52
N PHE A 569 -1.72 21.68 31.22
CA PHE A 569 -1.50 23.09 31.57
C PHE A 569 -1.15 23.18 33.06
N LYS A 570 -1.74 22.26 33.84
CA LYS A 570 -1.39 21.91 35.20
C LYS A 570 0.08 21.54 35.41
N THR A 571 0.68 20.66 34.62
CA THR A 571 2.11 20.32 34.67
C THR A 571 3.00 21.51 34.29
N VAL A 572 2.75 22.23 33.19
CA VAL A 572 3.57 23.41 32.83
C VAL A 572 3.44 24.53 33.86
N PHE A 573 2.22 24.83 34.27
CA PHE A 573 1.91 25.81 35.30
C PHE A 573 2.49 25.42 36.65
N MET A 574 2.36 24.15 37.07
CA MET A 574 2.95 23.69 38.33
C MET A 574 4.48 23.65 38.27
N THR A 575 5.08 23.31 37.13
CA THR A 575 6.54 23.34 36.97
C THR A 575 7.07 24.77 37.01
N GLN A 576 6.40 25.72 36.32
CA GLN A 576 6.75 27.13 36.36
C GLN A 576 6.50 27.76 37.72
N LEU A 577 5.39 27.43 38.39
CA LEU A 577 5.08 27.87 39.74
C LEU A 577 6.07 27.30 40.76
N THR A 578 6.49 26.03 40.60
CA THR A 578 7.50 25.39 41.45
C THR A 578 8.87 26.03 41.24
N LEU A 579 9.27 26.32 39.99
CA LEU A 579 10.51 27.05 39.70
C LEU A 579 10.48 28.47 40.30
N TYR A 580 9.36 29.17 40.15
CA TYR A 580 9.18 30.52 40.65
C TYR A 580 9.25 30.55 42.19
N LEU A 581 8.57 29.62 42.87
CA LEU A 581 8.62 29.50 44.34
C LEU A 581 10.00 29.06 44.85
N ALA A 582 10.69 28.17 44.15
CA ALA A 582 12.05 27.76 44.50
C ALA A 582 13.07 28.91 44.36
N LEU A 583 12.90 29.77 43.34
CA LEU A 583 13.74 30.96 43.15
C LEU A 583 13.40 32.08 44.14
N SER A 584 12.15 32.16 44.60
CA SER A 584 11.68 33.21 45.52
C SER A 584 11.93 32.92 47.00
N ALA A 585 12.07 31.64 47.38
CA ALA A 585 12.13 31.22 48.78
C ALA A 585 13.56 31.02 49.33
N GLY A 586 14.60 31.29 48.53
CA GLY A 586 16.00 31.13 48.95
C GLY A 586 16.39 29.68 49.32
N PRO A 587 17.62 29.46 49.82
CA PRO A 587 18.21 28.13 49.97
C PRO A 587 17.46 27.18 50.92
N PHE A 588 16.63 27.70 51.83
CA PHE A 588 15.79 26.89 52.72
C PHE A 588 14.46 26.43 52.08
N GLY A 589 13.92 27.15 51.10
CA GLY A 589 12.67 26.78 50.41
C GLY A 589 12.82 25.60 49.44
N GLY A 590 14.02 25.43 48.85
CA GLY A 590 14.32 24.32 47.95
C GLY A 590 14.30 22.94 48.63
N LEU A 591 14.68 22.86 49.91
CA LEU A 591 14.77 21.61 50.67
C LEU A 591 13.38 21.03 51.03
N LEU A 592 12.43 21.90 51.40
CA LEU A 592 11.04 21.54 51.68
C LEU A 592 10.29 21.05 50.44
N ILE A 593 10.59 21.62 49.27
CA ILE A 593 9.99 21.22 47.99
C ILE A 593 10.54 19.86 47.51
N PHE A 594 11.82 19.57 47.77
CA PHE A 594 12.43 18.27 47.45
C PHE A 594 11.85 17.13 48.29
N GLN A 595 11.57 17.37 49.57
CA GLN A 595 10.86 16.43 50.45
C GLN A 595 9.38 16.27 50.04
N SER A 596 8.74 17.33 49.55
CA SER A 596 7.36 17.31 49.04
C SER A 596 7.20 16.52 47.73
N TYR A 597 8.24 16.50 46.89
CA TYR A 597 8.24 15.73 45.63
C TYR A 597 8.31 14.22 45.86
N GLN A 598 8.94 13.77 46.95
CA GLN A 598 8.96 12.37 47.39
C GLN A 598 7.60 11.90 47.97
N LEU A 599 6.77 12.82 48.46
CA LEU A 599 5.44 12.54 49.04
C LEU A 599 4.30 12.47 48.00
N ARG A 600 4.61 12.26 46.72
CA ARG A 600 3.67 12.25 45.58
C ARG A 600 2.57 11.16 45.60
N ASN A 601 2.50 10.30 46.62
CA ASN A 601 1.54 9.18 46.66
C ASN A 601 0.30 9.33 47.57
N GLN A 602 0.05 10.47 48.25
CA GLN A 602 -1.21 10.64 49.00
C GLN A 602 -1.84 12.04 48.86
N LYS A 603 -2.78 12.18 47.91
CA LYS A 603 -3.20 13.47 47.34
C LYS A 603 -4.44 14.16 47.95
N ARG A 604 -4.88 13.84 49.17
CA ARG A 604 -6.05 14.53 49.79
C ARG A 604 -5.79 15.28 51.11
N ARG A 605 -4.71 14.99 51.84
CA ARG A 605 -4.39 15.69 53.11
C ARG A 605 -3.56 16.97 52.93
N MET A 606 -2.90 17.12 51.77
CA MET A 606 -1.97 18.23 51.49
C MET A 606 -2.66 19.59 51.27
N VAL A 607 -3.87 19.60 50.72
CA VAL A 607 -4.60 20.86 50.46
C VAL A 607 -5.01 21.54 51.76
N HIS A 608 -5.38 20.77 52.79
CA HIS A 608 -5.72 21.32 54.10
C HIS A 608 -4.49 21.78 54.89
N ALA A 609 -3.38 21.04 54.85
CA ALA A 609 -2.15 21.42 55.55
C ALA A 609 -1.50 22.70 54.98
N CYS A 610 -1.56 22.91 53.65
CA CYS A 610 -1.07 24.16 53.05
C CYS A 610 -1.97 25.36 53.36
N LEU A 611 -3.28 25.16 53.52
CA LEU A 611 -4.21 26.22 53.90
C LEU A 611 -4.06 26.62 55.39
N ASP A 612 -3.77 25.66 56.27
CA ASP A 612 -3.51 25.93 57.69
C ASP A 612 -2.17 26.64 57.93
N ALA A 613 -1.15 26.35 57.12
CA ALA A 613 0.14 27.04 57.21
C ALA A 613 0.09 28.49 56.69
N LEU A 614 -0.78 28.76 55.70
CA LEU A 614 -0.95 30.10 55.11
C LEU A 614 -1.76 31.07 55.99
N SER A 615 -2.46 30.57 57.02
CA SER A 615 -3.23 31.41 57.95
C SER A 615 -2.37 32.12 59.01
N HIS A 616 -1.05 31.83 59.07
CA HIS A 616 -0.15 32.30 60.13
C HIS A 616 0.99 33.23 59.67
N SER A 617 0.93 33.83 58.47
CA SER A 617 1.99 34.76 58.01
C SER A 617 1.49 36.17 57.65
N GLN A 618 2.08 37.17 58.31
CA GLN A 618 1.80 38.60 58.15
C GLN A 618 2.44 39.16 56.86
N SER A 619 1.72 39.08 55.75
CA SER A 619 1.60 40.17 54.74
C SER A 619 0.63 39.75 53.64
N LEU A 620 -0.67 39.76 54.00
CA LEU A 620 -1.77 39.31 53.15
C LEU A 620 -2.14 40.31 52.03
N LEU A 621 -1.54 41.50 52.01
CA LEU A 621 -1.91 42.60 51.13
C LEU A 621 -1.26 42.48 49.73
N ASP A 622 0.00 42.08 49.66
CA ASP A 622 0.73 42.00 48.38
C ASP A 622 0.37 40.75 47.55
N CYS A 623 0.06 39.63 48.23
CA CYS A 623 -0.40 38.39 47.57
C CYS A 623 -1.82 38.51 47.01
N LYS A 624 -2.71 39.30 47.63
CA LYS A 624 -4.07 39.53 47.12
C LYS A 624 -4.06 40.34 45.83
N ASP A 625 -3.20 41.36 45.74
CA ASP A 625 -3.09 42.21 44.55
C ASP A 625 -2.46 41.47 43.37
N ALA A 626 -1.49 40.58 43.62
CA ALA A 626 -0.92 39.71 42.60
C ALA A 626 -1.94 38.68 42.09
N ILE A 627 -2.72 38.05 42.97
CA ILE A 627 -3.78 37.10 42.61
C ILE A 627 -4.92 37.80 41.84
N LYS A 628 -5.28 39.02 42.23
CA LYS A 628 -6.30 39.84 41.55
C LYS A 628 -5.85 40.24 40.14
N LYS A 629 -4.61 40.71 39.97
CA LYS A 629 -4.05 41.04 38.65
C LYS A 629 -3.93 39.81 37.73
N LEU A 630 -3.61 38.64 38.29
CA LEU A 630 -3.58 37.38 37.53
C LEU A 630 -4.99 36.92 37.10
N ALA A 631 -5.98 37.09 37.97
CA ALA A 631 -7.38 36.78 37.68
C ALA A 631 -7.96 37.73 36.61
N GLU A 632 -7.66 39.03 36.68
CA GLU A 632 -8.07 40.03 35.69
C GLU A 632 -7.41 39.78 34.32
N ALA A 633 -6.12 39.43 34.28
CA ALA A 633 -5.43 39.03 33.05
C ALA A 633 -6.00 37.73 32.44
N HIS A 634 -6.39 36.77 33.29
CA HIS A 634 -7.03 35.53 32.86
C HIS A 634 -8.45 35.78 32.31
N GLN A 635 -9.22 36.69 32.91
CA GLN A 635 -10.56 37.07 32.46
C GLN A 635 -10.51 37.82 31.13
N ALA A 636 -9.53 38.72 30.93
CA ALA A 636 -9.29 39.40 29.65
C ALA A 636 -8.90 38.43 28.52
N SER A 637 -8.08 37.42 28.80
CA SER A 637 -7.69 36.36 27.87
C SER A 637 -8.87 35.43 27.49
N LEU A 638 -9.75 35.12 28.44
CA LEU A 638 -10.98 34.36 28.20
C LEU A 638 -12.02 35.14 27.39
N LEU A 639 -12.14 36.46 27.62
CA LEU A 639 -13.00 37.36 26.85
C LEU A 639 -12.54 37.51 25.40
N ALA A 640 -11.23 37.64 25.16
CA ALA A 640 -10.65 37.69 23.81
C ALA A 640 -10.86 36.37 23.02
N LYS A 641 -10.75 35.21 23.69
CA LYS A 641 -11.04 33.90 23.07
C LYS A 641 -12.52 33.67 22.80
N ARG A 642 -13.41 34.12 23.70
CA ARG A 642 -14.88 34.03 23.52
C ARG A 642 -15.41 34.98 22.44
N GLN A 643 -14.83 36.17 22.27
CA GLN A 643 -15.21 37.11 21.21
C GLN A 643 -14.92 36.55 19.81
N SER A 644 -13.79 35.86 19.59
CA SER A 644 -13.49 35.24 18.28
C SER A 644 -14.44 34.08 17.93
N PHE A 645 -14.96 33.39 18.94
CA PHE A 645 -15.94 32.31 18.79
C PHE A 645 -17.34 32.85 18.48
N PHE A 646 -17.75 33.93 19.15
CA PHE A 646 -19.04 34.60 18.93
C PHE A 646 -19.14 35.28 17.55
N PHE A 647 -18.11 35.99 17.10
CA PHE A 647 -18.12 36.63 15.77
C PHE A 647 -18.18 35.63 14.61
N ARG A 648 -17.68 34.41 14.80
CA ARG A 648 -17.75 33.33 13.80
C ARG A 648 -19.17 32.78 13.65
N HIS A 649 -19.96 32.76 14.72
CA HIS A 649 -21.34 32.26 14.69
C HIS A 649 -22.37 33.34 14.32
N ILE A 650 -22.04 34.61 14.51
CA ILE A 650 -22.80 35.74 13.96
C ILE A 650 -22.69 35.77 12.42
N ARG A 651 -21.52 35.44 11.86
CA ARG A 651 -21.29 35.42 10.40
C ARG A 651 -22.05 34.31 9.66
N ASP A 652 -22.41 33.22 10.34
CA ASP A 652 -23.02 32.03 9.74
C ASP A 652 -24.54 31.90 9.99
N GLY A 653 -25.19 32.92 10.57
CA GLY A 653 -26.66 33.01 10.67
C GLY A 653 -27.34 31.98 11.59
N ARG A 654 -26.59 31.28 12.46
CA ARG A 654 -27.11 30.16 13.28
C ARG A 654 -27.57 30.55 14.68
N LEU A 655 -27.58 31.83 15.03
CA LEU A 655 -27.95 32.29 16.38
C LEU A 655 -29.46 32.15 16.69
N GLY A 656 -30.33 32.26 15.70
CA GLY A 656 -31.79 32.20 15.90
C GLY A 656 -32.27 30.87 16.50
N LYS A 657 -31.71 29.74 16.06
CA LYS A 657 -32.09 28.40 16.56
C LYS A 657 -31.56 28.08 17.96
N ILE A 658 -30.47 28.73 18.37
CA ILE A 658 -29.86 28.51 19.69
C ILE A 658 -30.64 29.29 20.76
N ILE A 659 -31.07 30.51 20.45
CA ILE A 659 -31.89 31.34 21.35
C ILE A 659 -33.26 30.67 21.59
N GLU A 660 -33.92 30.20 20.52
CA GLU A 660 -35.22 29.51 20.60
C GLU A 660 -35.17 28.22 21.47
N THR A 661 -34.01 27.57 21.51
CA THR A 661 -33.79 26.33 22.29
C THR A 661 -33.49 26.62 23.76
N ILE A 662 -32.93 27.79 24.08
CA ILE A 662 -32.60 28.21 25.45
C ILE A 662 -33.82 28.79 26.16
N GLU A 663 -34.65 29.57 25.45
CA GLU A 663 -35.89 30.14 25.99
C GLU A 663 -36.95 29.07 26.30
N LYS A 664 -37.00 27.97 25.54
CA LYS A 664 -37.92 26.85 25.79
C LYS A 664 -37.55 25.96 26.97
N ASN A 665 -36.32 26.01 27.48
CA ASN A 665 -35.78 24.99 28.40
C ASN A 665 -35.32 25.51 29.77
N THR A 666 -35.59 26.77 30.13
CA THR A 666 -35.14 27.33 31.42
C THR A 666 -36.34 27.70 32.31
N PRO A 667 -36.57 27.03 33.45
CA PRO A 667 -37.62 27.42 34.40
C PRO A 667 -37.23 28.70 35.15
N ILE A 668 -38.16 29.64 35.22
CA ILE A 668 -38.05 30.89 35.98
C ILE A 668 -38.21 30.56 37.47
N MET A 669 -37.16 30.73 38.27
CA MET A 669 -37.29 30.76 39.74
C MET A 669 -37.28 32.22 40.21
N GLN A 670 -38.42 32.61 40.76
CA GLN A 670 -38.68 33.87 41.45
C GLN A 670 -37.88 33.96 42.75
N GLN A 671 -37.36 35.15 43.05
CA GLN A 671 -36.81 35.51 44.36
C GLN A 671 -37.93 35.73 45.39
N PRO A 672 -37.65 35.53 46.69
CA PRO A 672 -38.31 36.31 47.73
C PRO A 672 -37.32 37.24 48.46
N VAL A 673 -37.74 38.50 48.53
CA VAL A 673 -37.44 39.65 49.43
C VAL A 673 -36.07 39.73 50.09
#